data_AF-A0A9W8NIQ6-F1
#
_entry.id   AF-A0A9W8NIQ6-F1
#
_cell.length_a   1.000
_cell.length_b   1.000
_cell.length_c   1.000
_cell.angle_alpha   90.00
_cell.angle_beta   90.00
_cell.angle_gamma   90.00
#
_symmetry.space_group_name_H-M   'P 1'
#
loop_
_entity.id
_entity.type
_entity.pdbx_description
1 polymer ?
#
loop_
_entity_poly.entity_id
_entity_poly.type
_entity_poly.pdbx_seq_one_letter_code
_entity_poly.pdbx_strand_id
1 'polypeptide(L)'
;MRRSQYRPAAISLLFGALPIVADEACLAEKCCLVSPPHALRNDTQFRCPHPIDDSIGSHAIDWSPWTHPPDCISAEKDPSEKYCVYSNSRHGNQGISIITKPGTAADTVGMLDEEFPGGHSLNSVLPSYAIVDIHPKGKGVVATRKILRAEAFMVDWASVLLDLSFPKAVQQQIGHRLLHSAAEQLADPDRVLTLGRSSAQAKDIMEDILGTNAFSYTLGGDPHMALYPEVARINHACKPNAFVRFSPTSLDVKVVAFRDIEIGEEITISYIPMNHPREKRQRALRRWGFECQCSLCTASKMDIAASDYRREKIASLQDDTIKAIGELNGTAAVRAAYEILALVEAEDIPTMVASQYEVLARLFWKAGDNDTAVQYAQKSLDTLMDLGYIDYRADDLSLLLKDFTSELDLYPAVRWSGYNHTNATGPDFYKEGAGNSSWGGHIVQDPTDKGLFHLITSQMSHGCGLAGWRPFSTIIRAESRTGPTGPYTYAQTLFDTFHHNPTTIYSPADGKYLLYCIGKDVEAPTTCTSQKFNNTISVSSSADLRTWEPLEAQIVNVTNPAPWPLWSRQNQTHAMLLAVEKNNIYTAQNYGGPYNLTVEPHNTDRSEDPFLWQDKRGNWHVLVHYLIDIDLGLKGPRVGAHAYARDWQGPWTFNNKTLAYNTTVDFTDGRSITYYRRERPKLYFSDDGSVTPLYLVNGVQEFNVSGSYTLIQPIGRGAQEYEKKLGFL
;
A
#
# COMPACT_ATOMS: atom_id res chain seq x y z
N MET A 1 -20.07 -46.78 -17.49
CA MET A 1 -19.48 -46.98 -16.15
C MET A 1 -18.83 -45.65 -15.70
N ARG A 2 -19.22 -45.16 -14.51
CA ARG A 2 -18.59 -44.19 -13.55
C ARG A 2 -17.69 -43.06 -14.13
N ARG A 3 -18.07 -41.78 -14.17
CA ARG A 3 -18.18 -40.71 -13.12
C ARG A 3 -16.92 -40.41 -12.27
N SER A 4 -16.36 -39.20 -12.46
CA SER A 4 -15.65 -38.29 -11.51
C SER A 4 -15.32 -36.99 -12.30
N GLN A 5 -16.02 -35.84 -12.26
CA GLN A 5 -16.36 -34.80 -11.25
C GLN A 5 -15.22 -33.88 -10.75
N TYR A 6 -15.26 -32.61 -11.23
CA TYR A 6 -14.91 -31.29 -10.58
C TYR A 6 -13.44 -31.02 -10.17
N ARG A 7 -12.80 -29.83 -10.33
CA ARG A 7 -13.13 -28.46 -10.84
C ARG A 7 -11.80 -27.67 -11.01
N PRO A 8 -11.61 -26.79 -12.02
CA PRO A 8 -10.56 -25.76 -12.04
C PRO A 8 -11.16 -24.39 -11.61
N ALA A 9 -10.56 -23.69 -10.65
CA ALA A 9 -10.82 -22.28 -10.35
C ALA A 9 -9.72 -21.44 -11.06
N ALA A 10 -10.02 -20.79 -12.19
CA ALA A 10 -10.49 -19.40 -12.32
C ALA A 10 -9.43 -18.41 -11.81
N ILE A 11 -8.43 -18.06 -12.63
CA ILE A 11 -8.36 -16.82 -13.44
C ILE A 11 -8.72 -15.58 -12.60
N SER A 12 -7.72 -15.08 -11.87
CA SER A 12 -7.67 -13.73 -11.30
C SER A 12 -6.70 -12.92 -12.13
N LEU A 13 -7.19 -11.84 -12.77
CA LEU A 13 -6.47 -10.61 -13.07
C LEU A 13 -7.45 -9.67 -13.79
N LEU A 14 -7.57 -8.43 -13.29
CA LEU A 14 -7.71 -7.14 -13.99
C LEU A 14 -8.69 -6.19 -13.30
N PHE A 15 -8.15 -5.00 -13.00
CA PHE A 15 -8.69 -3.90 -12.19
C PHE A 15 -8.55 -4.12 -10.67
N GLY A 16 -7.46 -3.57 -10.14
CA GLY A 16 -7.19 -3.50 -8.72
C GLY A 16 -8.11 -2.50 -8.03
N ALA A 17 -8.73 -2.95 -6.95
CA ALA A 17 -8.57 -2.28 -5.68
C ALA A 17 -7.58 -3.14 -4.90
N LEU A 18 -6.33 -2.68 -4.78
CA LEU A 18 -5.37 -3.30 -3.88
C LEU A 18 -5.85 -3.01 -2.44
N PRO A 19 -6.02 -4.02 -1.57
CA PRO A 19 -6.35 -3.79 -0.18
C PRO A 19 -5.15 -3.12 0.49
N ILE A 20 -5.33 -1.88 0.96
CA ILE A 20 -4.58 -1.33 2.09
C ILE A 20 -4.78 -2.35 3.21
N VAL A 21 -3.73 -2.83 3.90
CA VAL A 21 -3.75 -3.75 5.07
C VAL A 21 -3.10 -3.01 6.22
N ALA A 22 -3.77 -2.80 7.37
CA ALA A 22 -3.22 -2.00 8.47
C ALA A 22 -2.03 -2.68 9.13
N ASP A 23 -1.33 -1.81 9.83
CA ASP A 23 -0.14 -2.02 10.59
C ASP A 23 -0.34 -2.90 11.81
N GLU A 24 0.72 -3.64 12.12
CA GLU A 24 0.82 -4.45 13.33
C GLU A 24 1.77 -3.84 14.37
N ALA A 25 2.20 -2.58 14.22
CA ALA A 25 3.11 -1.93 15.19
C ALA A 25 2.45 -1.12 16.31
N CYS A 26 1.14 -1.22 16.50
CA CYS A 26 0.46 -0.55 17.62
C CYS A 26 0.44 -1.38 18.93
N LEU A 27 1.28 -2.41 19.05
CA LEU A 27 1.27 -3.32 20.22
C LEU A 27 2.33 -3.01 21.29
N ALA A 28 3.16 -1.96 21.15
CA ALA A 28 4.14 -1.58 22.18
C ALA A 28 3.96 -0.18 22.77
N GLU A 29 3.63 0.87 21.98
CA GLU A 29 3.36 2.20 22.53
C GLU A 29 2.24 2.95 21.76
N LYS A 30 1.20 3.28 22.53
CA LYS A 30 0.06 4.19 22.30
C LYS A 30 0.23 5.27 21.20
N CYS A 31 -0.33 5.11 20.00
CA CYS A 31 -0.55 6.23 19.06
C CYS A 31 -1.83 6.05 18.20
N CYS A 32 -2.72 7.04 18.18
CA CYS A 32 -3.86 7.20 17.26
C CYS A 32 -3.85 8.60 16.65
N LEU A 33 -4.22 8.67 15.37
CA LEU A 33 -4.27 9.83 14.49
C LEU A 33 -5.62 10.56 14.59
N VAL A 34 -5.76 11.59 15.44
CA VAL A 34 -6.70 12.72 15.22
C VAL A 34 -6.16 13.97 15.93
N SER A 35 -5.95 15.08 15.22
CA SER A 35 -5.53 16.37 15.81
C SER A 35 -6.52 17.48 15.47
N PRO A 36 -7.53 17.78 16.31
CA PRO A 36 -8.30 19.01 16.18
C PRO A 36 -7.49 20.22 16.70
N PRO A 37 -7.78 21.45 16.21
CA PRO A 37 -7.11 22.68 16.62
C PRO A 37 -7.18 22.92 18.13
N HIS A 38 -6.09 23.47 18.68
CA HIS A 38 -5.85 23.67 20.10
C HIS A 38 -6.96 24.43 20.86
N ALA A 39 -7.78 25.22 20.15
CA ALA A 39 -8.85 26.04 20.73
C ALA A 39 -10.11 25.26 21.17
N LEU A 40 -10.20 23.96 20.86
CA LEU A 40 -11.35 23.10 21.18
C LEU A 40 -11.02 21.98 22.20
N ARG A 41 -9.84 22.01 22.82
CA ARG A 41 -9.42 20.98 23.79
C ARG A 41 -10.06 21.24 25.16
N ASN A 42 -10.92 20.33 25.61
CA ASN A 42 -11.23 20.15 27.02
C ASN A 42 -10.29 19.05 27.56
N ASP A 43 -9.54 19.38 28.61
CA ASP A 43 -8.19 18.86 28.89
C ASP A 43 -8.12 17.46 29.56
N THR A 44 -9.06 16.54 29.29
CA THR A 44 -9.12 15.27 30.07
C THR A 44 -9.24 13.94 29.32
N GLN A 45 -9.31 13.83 27.98
CA GLN A 45 -9.77 12.54 27.43
C GLN A 45 -9.41 12.09 26.00
N PHE A 46 -8.18 12.27 25.52
CA PHE A 46 -7.74 11.54 24.30
C PHE A 46 -6.44 10.76 24.55
N ARG A 47 -6.59 9.51 24.99
CA ARG A 47 -5.58 8.46 24.86
C ARG A 47 -5.93 7.63 23.64
N CYS A 48 -4.93 7.26 22.85
CA CYS A 48 -5.03 6.30 21.77
C CYS A 48 -5.71 5.02 22.29
N PRO A 49 -6.85 4.57 21.74
CA PRO A 49 -7.49 3.33 22.14
C PRO A 49 -6.48 2.19 22.07
N HIS A 50 -6.23 1.54 23.19
CA HIS A 50 -5.42 0.33 23.23
C HIS A 50 -6.18 -0.83 22.58
N PRO A 51 -5.48 -1.82 22.00
CA PRO A 51 -6.08 -3.12 21.77
C PRO A 51 -6.66 -3.66 23.08
N ILE A 52 -7.98 -3.86 23.11
CA ILE A 52 -8.72 -4.40 24.25
C ILE A 52 -9.10 -5.83 23.87
N ASP A 53 -8.86 -6.82 24.73
CA ASP A 53 -9.29 -8.21 24.52
C ASP A 53 -10.00 -8.76 25.77
N ASP A 54 -10.16 -10.08 25.88
CA ASP A 54 -10.80 -10.76 27.01
C ASP A 54 -9.98 -10.74 28.31
N SER A 55 -8.78 -10.15 28.32
CA SER A 55 -7.91 -10.04 29.50
C SER A 55 -8.06 -8.73 30.28
N ILE A 56 -8.88 -7.80 29.79
CA ILE A 56 -9.07 -6.47 30.37
C ILE A 56 -9.96 -6.51 31.63
N GLY A 57 -9.95 -5.42 32.41
CA GLY A 57 -10.61 -5.33 33.71
C GLY A 57 -12.13 -5.55 33.66
N SER A 58 -12.76 -5.73 34.83
CA SER A 58 -14.18 -6.10 34.95
C SER A 58 -15.16 -4.92 34.92
N HIS A 59 -14.71 -3.68 34.68
CA HIS A 59 -15.55 -2.49 34.71
C HIS A 59 -15.80 -1.93 33.30
N ALA A 60 -16.99 -1.37 33.06
CA ALA A 60 -17.37 -0.84 31.75
C ALA A 60 -16.43 0.22 31.16
N ILE A 61 -15.66 0.91 32.01
CA ILE A 61 -14.64 1.87 31.56
C ILE A 61 -13.43 1.20 30.91
N ASP A 62 -13.17 -0.07 31.24
CA ASP A 62 -12.01 -0.84 30.77
C ASP A 62 -12.15 -1.26 29.30
N TRP A 63 -13.39 -1.36 28.80
CA TRP A 63 -13.69 -1.69 27.40
C TRP A 63 -14.39 -0.57 26.62
N SER A 64 -14.41 0.67 27.13
CA SER A 64 -14.92 1.81 26.36
C SER A 64 -14.11 2.00 25.06
N PRO A 65 -14.74 2.35 23.92
CA PRO A 65 -16.14 2.79 23.71
C PRO A 65 -17.15 1.65 23.52
N TRP A 66 -16.74 0.39 23.62
CA TRP A 66 -17.63 -0.75 23.45
C TRP A 66 -18.64 -0.81 24.61
N THR A 67 -19.88 -1.20 24.30
CA THR A 67 -20.94 -1.29 25.30
C THR A 67 -21.00 -2.64 25.99
N HIS A 68 -20.32 -3.63 25.42
CA HIS A 68 -20.21 -5.00 25.93
C HIS A 68 -18.74 -5.38 26.11
N PRO A 69 -18.41 -6.23 27.10
CA PRO A 69 -17.06 -6.77 27.24
C PRO A 69 -16.70 -7.61 26.00
N PRO A 70 -15.49 -7.47 25.43
CA PRO A 70 -15.09 -8.24 24.25
C PRO A 70 -15.10 -9.74 24.51
N ASP A 71 -15.72 -10.50 23.61
CA ASP A 71 -15.75 -11.97 23.64
C ASP A 71 -14.75 -12.51 22.61
N CYS A 72 -13.62 -13.04 23.09
CA CYS A 72 -12.48 -13.40 22.28
C CYS A 72 -12.26 -14.91 22.14
N ILE A 73 -11.63 -15.30 21.03
CA ILE A 73 -11.11 -16.64 20.80
C ILE A 73 -9.76 -16.58 20.09
N SER A 74 -8.83 -17.45 20.49
CA SER A 74 -7.58 -17.66 19.77
C SER A 74 -7.79 -18.46 18.48
N ALA A 75 -7.05 -18.13 17.43
CA ALA A 75 -7.04 -18.89 16.18
C ALA A 75 -6.47 -20.30 16.40
N GLU A 76 -6.99 -21.30 15.66
CA GLU A 76 -6.59 -22.71 15.81
C GLU A 76 -5.12 -22.95 15.44
N LYS A 77 -4.61 -22.22 14.45
CA LYS A 77 -3.26 -22.39 13.91
C LYS A 77 -2.23 -21.48 14.57
N ASP A 78 -2.68 -20.39 15.16
CA ASP A 78 -1.83 -19.41 15.83
C ASP A 78 -2.53 -18.91 17.09
N PRO A 79 -2.22 -19.49 18.27
CA PRO A 79 -2.83 -19.07 19.53
C PRO A 79 -2.55 -17.61 19.91
N SER A 80 -1.53 -16.98 19.31
CA SER A 80 -1.19 -15.57 19.52
C SER A 80 -2.10 -14.62 18.75
N GLU A 81 -2.76 -15.11 17.70
CA GLU A 81 -3.78 -14.36 16.95
C GLU A 81 -5.14 -14.58 17.63
N LYS A 82 -5.78 -13.49 18.05
CA LYS A 82 -7.13 -13.51 18.63
C LYS A 82 -8.12 -12.80 17.72
N TYR A 83 -9.34 -13.29 17.71
CA TYR A 83 -10.50 -12.62 17.14
C TYR A 83 -11.51 -12.38 18.24
N CYS A 84 -12.09 -11.18 18.30
CA CYS A 84 -13.08 -10.85 19.32
C CYS A 84 -14.32 -10.20 18.71
N VAL A 85 -15.44 -10.30 19.42
CA VAL A 85 -16.66 -9.54 19.16
C VAL A 85 -16.56 -8.22 19.91
N TYR A 86 -16.57 -7.11 19.17
CA TYR A 86 -16.64 -5.75 19.69
C TYR A 86 -17.96 -5.12 19.34
N SER A 87 -18.79 -4.80 20.32
CA SER A 87 -20.12 -4.24 20.08
C SER A 87 -20.32 -2.91 20.77
N ASN A 88 -20.82 -1.94 20.01
CA ASN A 88 -21.28 -0.66 20.51
C ASN A 88 -22.76 -0.48 20.14
N SER A 89 -23.64 -0.87 21.06
CA SER A 89 -25.09 -0.73 20.93
C SER A 89 -25.57 0.73 20.99
N ARG A 90 -24.69 1.70 21.26
CA ARG A 90 -25.01 3.14 21.25
C ARG A 90 -24.54 3.85 19.98
N HIS A 91 -23.87 3.13 19.07
CA HIS A 91 -23.51 3.68 17.77
C HIS A 91 -24.79 3.90 16.96
N GLY A 92 -25.29 5.14 17.01
CA GLY A 92 -26.54 5.55 16.37
C GLY A 92 -27.76 4.97 17.04
N ASN A 93 -28.83 4.82 16.26
CA ASN A 93 -30.06 4.20 16.73
C ASN A 93 -30.05 2.65 16.58
N GLN A 94 -28.99 2.07 16.03
CA GLN A 94 -29.00 0.69 15.51
C GLN A 94 -27.95 -0.19 16.20
N GLY A 95 -26.84 0.41 16.65
CA GLY A 95 -25.69 -0.30 17.17
C GLY A 95 -24.83 -0.91 16.06
N ILE A 96 -23.61 -1.27 16.43
CA ILE A 96 -22.63 -1.92 15.54
C ILE A 96 -21.91 -3.04 16.29
N SER A 97 -21.60 -4.12 15.58
CA SER A 97 -20.77 -5.22 16.07
C SER A 97 -19.69 -5.57 15.05
N ILE A 98 -18.47 -5.77 15.53
CA ILE A 98 -17.30 -6.03 14.71
C ILE A 98 -16.62 -7.29 15.22
N ILE A 99 -16.49 -8.30 14.36
CA ILE A 99 -15.70 -9.51 14.63
C ILE A 99 -14.36 -9.34 13.91
N THR A 100 -13.34 -8.97 14.67
CA THR A 100 -12.01 -8.65 14.14
C THR A 100 -10.92 -8.85 15.18
N LYS A 101 -9.67 -8.57 14.81
CA LYS A 101 -8.50 -8.67 15.70
C LYS A 101 -8.44 -7.45 16.64
N PRO A 102 -7.90 -7.59 17.86
CA PRO A 102 -7.78 -6.47 18.81
C PRO A 102 -7.09 -5.22 18.26
N GLY A 103 -6.04 -5.38 17.43
CA GLY A 103 -5.38 -4.26 16.76
C GLY A 103 -6.31 -3.50 15.82
N THR A 104 -6.95 -4.21 14.90
CA THR A 104 -7.91 -3.66 13.93
C THR A 104 -9.09 -2.97 14.62
N ALA A 105 -9.59 -3.53 15.73
CA ALA A 105 -10.65 -2.91 16.51
C ALA A 105 -10.22 -1.58 17.15
N ALA A 106 -9.00 -1.50 17.68
CA ALA A 106 -8.45 -0.27 18.24
C ALA A 106 -8.35 0.84 17.18
N ASP A 107 -7.90 0.50 15.98
CA ASP A 107 -7.80 1.44 14.84
C ASP A 107 -9.18 1.96 14.37
N THR A 108 -10.25 1.22 14.68
CA THR A 108 -11.62 1.55 14.24
C THR A 108 -12.34 2.52 15.19
N VAL A 109 -11.87 2.69 16.42
CA VAL A 109 -12.57 3.51 17.44
C VAL A 109 -12.80 4.95 16.98
N GLY A 110 -11.84 5.56 16.27
CA GLY A 110 -12.00 6.92 15.74
C GLY A 110 -13.15 7.06 14.72
N MET A 111 -13.51 5.97 14.02
CA MET A 111 -14.65 5.93 13.10
C MET A 111 -16.00 5.77 13.83
N LEU A 112 -15.99 5.39 15.11
CA LEU A 112 -17.19 5.24 15.95
C LEU A 112 -17.58 6.55 16.65
N ASP A 113 -16.62 7.46 16.81
CA ASP A 113 -16.72 8.74 17.54
C ASP A 113 -17.23 9.90 16.68
N GLU A 114 -17.41 9.72 15.36
CA GLU A 114 -18.10 10.75 14.58
C GLU A 114 -19.50 10.94 15.18
N GLU A 115 -19.81 12.19 15.57
CA GLU A 115 -21.16 12.59 15.90
C GLU A 115 -22.06 11.98 14.83
N PHE A 116 -22.87 10.99 15.20
CA PHE A 116 -24.01 10.62 14.39
C PHE A 116 -24.64 11.96 14.02
N PRO A 117 -24.73 12.31 12.72
CA PRO A 117 -25.73 13.27 12.32
C PRO A 117 -27.04 12.51 12.57
N GLY A 118 -27.43 12.47 13.84
CA GLY A 118 -28.51 11.69 14.38
C GLY A 118 -29.73 12.27 13.71
N GLY A 119 -30.22 11.56 12.70
CA GLY A 119 -31.16 12.12 11.77
C GLY A 119 -30.63 13.41 11.13
N HIS A 120 -30.27 13.32 9.87
CA HIS A 120 -31.08 14.17 9.02
C HIS A 120 -32.54 13.80 9.30
N SER A 121 -33.19 14.59 10.16
CA SER A 121 -34.40 15.26 9.72
C SER A 121 -34.03 15.90 8.39
N LEU A 122 -33.99 15.08 7.32
CA LEU A 122 -34.27 15.57 6.00
C LEU A 122 -35.61 16.27 6.24
N ASN A 123 -35.61 17.59 6.19
CA ASN A 123 -36.82 18.40 6.20
C ASN A 123 -37.75 18.06 5.00
N SER A 124 -37.58 16.90 4.34
CA SER A 124 -38.57 16.28 3.50
C SER A 124 -39.56 15.52 4.38
N VAL A 125 -40.80 16.00 4.38
CA VAL A 125 -41.98 15.41 5.04
C VAL A 125 -42.23 13.93 4.67
N LEU A 126 -41.48 13.36 3.71
CA LEU A 126 -41.51 11.97 3.26
C LEU A 126 -40.08 11.46 2.92
N PRO A 127 -39.71 10.22 3.28
CA PRO A 127 -38.44 9.60 2.87
C PRO A 127 -38.37 9.45 1.35
N SER A 128 -37.17 9.34 0.76
CA SER A 128 -36.95 9.23 -0.69
C SER A 128 -37.30 7.86 -1.29
N TYR A 129 -37.42 6.85 -0.43
CA TYR A 129 -37.70 5.47 -0.79
C TYR A 129 -38.59 4.79 0.27
N ALA A 130 -39.14 3.64 -0.10
CA ALA A 130 -39.81 2.72 0.81
C ALA A 130 -39.36 1.27 0.55
N ILE A 131 -39.20 0.49 1.62
CA ILE A 131 -39.00 -0.96 1.53
C ILE A 131 -40.38 -1.62 1.45
N VAL A 132 -40.63 -2.39 0.40
CA VAL A 132 -41.93 -3.02 0.12
C VAL A 132 -41.77 -4.51 -0.20
N ASP A 133 -42.84 -5.27 -0.11
CA ASP A 133 -42.88 -6.65 -0.62
C ASP A 133 -43.03 -6.62 -2.15
N ILE A 134 -42.09 -7.27 -2.85
CA ILE A 134 -42.09 -7.45 -4.30
C ILE A 134 -42.12 -8.95 -4.58
N HIS A 135 -43.29 -9.49 -4.93
CA HIS A 135 -43.40 -10.90 -5.29
C HIS A 135 -42.83 -11.15 -6.71
N PRO A 136 -42.00 -12.20 -6.95
CA PRO A 136 -41.50 -13.21 -6.00
C PRO A 136 -40.11 -12.89 -5.38
N LYS A 137 -39.61 -11.66 -5.53
CA LYS A 137 -38.27 -11.22 -5.08
C LYS A 137 -38.12 -11.08 -3.55
N GLY A 138 -39.20 -11.17 -2.79
CA GLY A 138 -39.18 -10.94 -1.34
C GLY A 138 -39.33 -9.46 -1.03
N LYS A 139 -38.37 -8.85 -0.35
CA LYS A 139 -38.34 -7.40 -0.14
C LYS A 139 -37.68 -6.70 -1.33
N GLY A 140 -38.03 -5.44 -1.54
CA GLY A 140 -37.38 -4.56 -2.50
C GLY A 140 -37.54 -3.11 -2.10
N VAL A 141 -36.84 -2.22 -2.80
CA VAL A 141 -36.88 -0.78 -2.53
C VAL A 141 -37.53 -0.08 -3.71
N VAL A 142 -38.48 0.82 -3.45
CA VAL A 142 -39.14 1.64 -4.47
C VAL A 142 -38.99 3.12 -4.14
N ALA A 143 -38.87 3.98 -5.16
CA ALA A 143 -38.82 5.41 -4.98
C ALA A 143 -40.20 5.97 -4.58
N THR A 144 -40.26 6.85 -3.59
CA THR A 144 -41.49 7.50 -3.10
C THR A 144 -41.62 8.95 -3.58
N ARG A 145 -40.53 9.48 -4.14
CA ARG A 145 -40.46 10.73 -4.90
C ARG A 145 -39.55 10.53 -6.10
N LYS A 146 -39.53 11.50 -7.02
CA LYS A 146 -38.50 11.53 -8.04
C LYS A 146 -37.13 11.73 -7.40
N ILE A 147 -36.18 10.87 -7.75
CA ILE A 147 -34.78 10.94 -7.34
C ILE A 147 -33.99 11.37 -8.57
N LEU A 148 -33.15 12.39 -8.43
CA LEU A 148 -32.39 12.94 -9.55
C LEU A 148 -31.11 12.13 -9.80
N ARG A 149 -30.63 12.15 -11.05
CA ARG A 149 -29.28 11.65 -11.38
C ARG A 149 -28.22 12.23 -10.44
N ALA A 150 -27.26 11.38 -10.05
CA ALA A 150 -26.15 11.67 -9.14
C ALA A 150 -26.55 12.07 -7.71
N GLU A 151 -27.85 12.00 -7.37
CA GLU A 151 -28.33 12.24 -6.02
C GLU A 151 -27.99 11.06 -5.11
N ALA A 152 -27.35 11.34 -3.97
CA ALA A 152 -27.23 10.38 -2.86
C ALA A 152 -28.52 10.44 -2.02
N PHE A 153 -29.37 9.43 -2.13
CA PHE A 153 -30.75 9.48 -1.60
C PHE A 153 -31.03 8.51 -0.44
N MET A 154 -30.11 7.58 -0.19
CA MET A 154 -30.14 6.63 0.92
C MET A 154 -28.75 6.56 1.54
N VAL A 155 -28.70 6.56 2.87
CA VAL A 155 -27.48 6.38 3.67
C VAL A 155 -27.75 5.24 4.64
N ASP A 156 -26.84 4.29 4.73
CA ASP A 156 -26.93 3.16 5.65
C ASP A 156 -25.60 2.94 6.35
N TRP A 157 -25.65 2.41 7.56
CA TRP A 157 -24.48 2.23 8.42
C TRP A 157 -24.23 0.74 8.64
N ALA A 158 -22.97 0.36 8.77
CA ALA A 158 -22.62 -1.03 9.01
C ALA A 158 -23.18 -1.48 10.37
N SER A 159 -23.96 -2.56 10.38
CA SER A 159 -24.45 -3.17 11.62
C SER A 159 -23.53 -4.30 12.08
N VAL A 160 -23.02 -5.12 11.15
CA VAL A 160 -22.09 -6.21 11.45
C VAL A 160 -20.92 -6.17 10.49
N LEU A 161 -19.69 -6.14 11.02
CA LEU A 161 -18.47 -6.35 10.25
C LEU A 161 -17.80 -7.67 10.68
N LEU A 162 -17.27 -8.42 9.70
CA LEU A 162 -16.63 -9.71 9.91
C LEU A 162 -15.32 -9.78 9.11
N ASP A 163 -14.19 -10.00 9.78
CA ASP A 163 -12.90 -10.26 9.13
C ASP A 163 -13.00 -11.51 8.22
N LEU A 164 -12.56 -11.41 6.96
CA LEU A 164 -12.64 -12.52 5.99
C LEU A 164 -11.75 -13.72 6.35
N SER A 165 -10.75 -13.54 7.20
CA SER A 165 -9.86 -14.59 7.69
C SER A 165 -10.50 -15.38 8.84
N PHE A 166 -11.39 -14.75 9.62
CA PHE A 166 -12.02 -15.33 10.80
C PHE A 166 -12.67 -16.71 10.56
N PRO A 167 -13.53 -16.92 9.53
CA PRO A 167 -14.21 -18.20 9.34
C PRO A 167 -13.27 -19.39 9.11
N LYS A 168 -12.03 -19.13 8.69
CA LYS A 168 -10.99 -20.16 8.47
C LYS A 168 -10.00 -20.27 9.64
N ALA A 169 -10.02 -19.30 10.54
CA ALA A 169 -9.08 -19.20 11.66
C ALA A 169 -9.61 -19.92 12.92
N VAL A 170 -10.93 -20.03 13.07
CA VAL A 170 -11.57 -20.58 14.30
C VAL A 170 -12.40 -21.83 14.00
N GLN A 171 -12.65 -22.64 15.03
CA GLN A 171 -13.58 -23.77 14.94
C GLN A 171 -14.97 -23.29 14.53
N GLN A 172 -15.57 -23.94 13.54
CA GLN A 172 -16.87 -23.56 12.97
C GLN A 172 -17.95 -23.32 14.04
N GLN A 173 -18.07 -24.20 15.04
CA GLN A 173 -19.09 -24.07 16.09
C GLN A 173 -18.86 -22.83 16.98
N ILE A 174 -17.60 -22.52 17.30
CA ILE A 174 -17.24 -21.32 18.07
C ILE A 174 -17.45 -20.07 17.21
N GLY A 175 -17.07 -20.14 15.92
CA GLY A 175 -17.32 -19.08 14.96
C GLY A 175 -18.81 -18.72 14.87
N HIS A 176 -19.68 -19.71 14.76
CA HIS A 176 -21.14 -19.52 14.79
C HIS A 176 -21.60 -18.85 16.08
N ARG A 177 -21.12 -19.29 17.26
CA ARG A 177 -21.46 -18.65 18.54
C ARG A 177 -21.12 -17.15 18.55
N LEU A 178 -19.94 -16.77 18.07
CA LEU A 178 -19.51 -15.37 18.01
C LEU A 178 -20.33 -14.55 17.00
N LEU A 179 -20.73 -15.15 15.87
CA LEU A 179 -21.63 -14.50 14.91
C LEU A 179 -22.99 -14.15 15.52
N HIS A 180 -23.58 -15.08 16.29
CA HIS A 180 -24.82 -14.80 17.02
C HIS A 180 -24.61 -13.74 18.09
N SER A 181 -23.52 -13.82 18.86
CA SER A 181 -23.17 -12.81 19.85
C SER A 181 -23.08 -11.40 19.24
N ALA A 182 -22.46 -11.27 18.06
CA ALA A 182 -22.38 -9.99 17.36
C ALA A 182 -23.77 -9.46 16.97
N ALA A 183 -24.70 -10.31 16.53
CA ALA A 183 -26.05 -9.86 16.18
C ALA A 183 -26.89 -9.51 17.42
N GLU A 184 -26.83 -10.33 18.47
CA GLU A 184 -27.61 -10.16 19.70
C GLU A 184 -27.20 -8.93 20.51
N GLN A 185 -25.94 -8.50 20.39
CA GLN A 185 -25.40 -7.32 21.09
C GLN A 185 -25.73 -5.97 20.40
N LEU A 186 -26.40 -5.99 19.25
CA LEU A 186 -26.91 -4.78 18.59
C LEU A 186 -28.04 -4.13 19.40
N ALA A 187 -28.34 -2.86 19.13
CA ALA A 187 -29.50 -2.20 19.74
C ALA A 187 -30.82 -2.78 19.22
N ASP A 188 -30.83 -3.20 17.96
CA ASP A 188 -31.95 -3.84 17.27
C ASP A 188 -31.46 -5.07 16.48
N PRO A 189 -31.41 -6.26 17.10
CA PRO A 189 -30.98 -7.50 16.44
C PRO A 189 -31.87 -7.90 15.25
N ASP A 190 -33.18 -7.58 15.29
CA ASP A 190 -34.14 -7.97 14.25
C ASP A 190 -33.82 -7.30 12.91
N ARG A 191 -33.16 -6.16 12.93
CA ARG A 191 -32.68 -5.47 11.72
C ARG A 191 -31.78 -6.36 10.87
N VAL A 192 -30.98 -7.21 11.50
CA VAL A 192 -30.08 -8.17 10.85
C VAL A 192 -30.76 -9.54 10.67
N LEU A 193 -31.39 -10.05 11.72
CA LEU A 193 -31.96 -11.40 11.75
C LEU A 193 -33.14 -11.60 10.78
N THR A 194 -33.78 -10.52 10.34
CA THR A 194 -34.88 -10.55 9.36
C THR A 194 -34.44 -10.33 7.90
N LEU A 195 -33.12 -10.31 7.63
CA LEU A 195 -32.60 -10.19 6.27
C LEU A 195 -32.81 -11.48 5.45
N GLY A 196 -32.70 -11.32 4.13
CA GLY A 196 -32.89 -12.41 3.18
C GLY A 196 -31.86 -13.52 3.36
N ARG A 197 -32.23 -14.74 3.02
CA ARG A 197 -31.39 -15.93 3.13
C ARG A 197 -31.34 -16.65 1.79
N SER A 198 -30.15 -17.05 1.35
CA SER A 198 -29.96 -17.70 0.06
C SER A 198 -30.07 -19.23 0.14
N SER A 199 -29.89 -19.83 1.31
CA SER A 199 -29.91 -21.28 1.49
C SER A 199 -30.83 -21.73 2.62
N ALA A 200 -31.89 -22.45 2.27
CA ALA A 200 -32.76 -23.10 3.25
C ALA A 200 -32.05 -24.24 4.02
N GLN A 201 -30.86 -24.68 3.58
CA GLN A 201 -30.07 -25.73 4.22
C GLN A 201 -28.81 -25.20 4.91
N ALA A 202 -28.68 -23.88 5.09
CA ALA A 202 -27.56 -23.31 5.82
C ALA A 202 -27.49 -23.89 7.24
N LYS A 203 -26.27 -24.22 7.68
CA LYS A 203 -26.03 -24.78 9.03
C LYS A 203 -26.23 -23.72 10.12
N ASP A 204 -25.95 -22.46 9.79
CA ASP A 204 -26.06 -21.32 10.68
C ASP A 204 -26.78 -20.16 9.98
N ILE A 205 -27.64 -19.47 10.73
CA ILE A 205 -28.47 -18.39 10.18
C ILE A 205 -27.65 -17.12 9.89
N MET A 206 -26.71 -16.78 10.78
CA MET A 206 -25.89 -15.57 10.65
C MET A 206 -24.87 -15.70 9.53
N GLU A 207 -24.25 -16.88 9.40
CA GLU A 207 -23.37 -17.20 8.28
C GLU A 207 -24.10 -17.04 6.92
N ASP A 208 -25.34 -17.52 6.79
CA ASP A 208 -26.11 -17.36 5.54
C ASP A 208 -26.57 -15.91 5.31
N ILE A 209 -26.98 -15.19 6.37
CA ILE A 209 -27.32 -13.76 6.27
C ILE A 209 -26.12 -12.98 5.75
N LEU A 210 -24.94 -13.16 6.34
CA LEU A 210 -23.71 -12.48 5.89
C LEU A 210 -23.34 -12.90 4.47
N GLY A 211 -23.35 -14.20 4.17
CA GLY A 211 -23.04 -14.73 2.84
C GLY A 211 -23.98 -14.24 1.73
N THR A 212 -25.21 -13.86 2.09
CA THR A 212 -26.24 -13.38 1.17
C THR A 212 -26.25 -11.86 1.01
N ASN A 213 -26.04 -11.10 2.09
CA ASN A 213 -26.37 -9.67 2.16
C ASN A 213 -25.17 -8.74 2.36
N ALA A 214 -24.00 -9.26 2.73
CA ALA A 214 -22.86 -8.42 3.06
C ALA A 214 -22.10 -7.93 1.81
N PHE A 215 -21.43 -6.79 1.99
CA PHE A 215 -20.58 -6.14 1.02
C PHE A 215 -19.12 -6.27 1.42
N SER A 216 -18.21 -6.24 0.45
CA SER A 216 -16.78 -6.16 0.75
C SER A 216 -16.43 -4.78 1.30
N TYR A 217 -15.68 -4.75 2.39
CA TYR A 217 -15.16 -3.53 3.01
C TYR A 217 -13.72 -3.76 3.49
N THR A 218 -12.93 -2.70 3.63
CA THR A 218 -11.56 -2.78 4.11
C THR A 218 -11.47 -1.99 5.40
N LEU A 219 -11.29 -2.66 6.54
CA LEU A 219 -11.29 -2.05 7.87
C LEU A 219 -9.94 -2.25 8.53
N GLY A 220 -9.27 -1.17 8.96
CA GLY A 220 -7.88 -1.26 9.41
C GLY A 220 -7.07 -2.06 8.38
N GLY A 221 -7.30 -1.77 7.11
CA GLY A 221 -6.78 -2.50 5.97
C GLY A 221 -7.05 -4.03 5.85
N ASP A 222 -7.55 -4.69 6.88
CA ASP A 222 -7.92 -6.08 6.75
C ASP A 222 -9.22 -6.17 5.94
N PRO A 223 -9.35 -7.17 5.05
CA PRO A 223 -10.54 -7.31 4.25
C PRO A 223 -11.68 -7.90 5.10
N HIS A 224 -12.82 -7.22 5.12
CA HIS A 224 -14.00 -7.54 5.90
C HIS A 224 -15.24 -7.72 5.01
N MET A 225 -16.22 -8.45 5.53
CA MET A 225 -17.61 -8.37 5.11
C MET A 225 -18.30 -7.34 5.98
N ALA A 226 -19.04 -6.41 5.39
CA ALA A 226 -19.83 -5.40 6.10
C ALA A 226 -21.30 -5.52 5.71
N LEU A 227 -22.17 -5.60 6.72
CA LEU A 227 -23.60 -5.75 6.56
C LEU A 227 -24.31 -4.42 6.75
N TYR A 228 -25.01 -3.97 5.70
CA TYR A 228 -25.79 -2.74 5.65
C TYR A 228 -27.27 -3.11 5.45
N PRO A 229 -28.09 -3.22 6.52
CA PRO A 229 -29.40 -3.86 6.44
C PRO A 229 -30.43 -3.17 5.55
N GLU A 230 -30.40 -1.84 5.39
CA GLU A 230 -31.30 -1.14 4.48
C GLU A 230 -30.85 -1.31 3.02
N VAL A 231 -29.55 -1.15 2.75
CA VAL A 231 -28.99 -1.33 1.40
C VAL A 231 -29.13 -2.79 0.94
N ALA A 232 -29.04 -3.75 1.86
CA ALA A 232 -29.28 -5.17 1.59
C ALA A 232 -30.71 -5.48 1.09
N ARG A 233 -31.68 -4.57 1.25
CA ARG A 233 -33.04 -4.72 0.70
C ARG A 233 -33.14 -4.35 -0.79
N ILE A 234 -32.11 -3.74 -1.37
CA ILE A 234 -32.11 -3.32 -2.77
C ILE A 234 -31.88 -4.52 -3.68
N ASN A 235 -32.83 -4.79 -4.58
CA ASN A 235 -32.76 -5.91 -5.51
C ASN A 235 -31.73 -5.72 -6.62
N HIS A 236 -31.34 -6.84 -7.23
CA HIS A 236 -30.42 -6.86 -8.35
C HIS A 236 -31.08 -6.47 -9.69
N ALA A 237 -30.36 -5.70 -10.51
CA ALA A 237 -30.52 -5.68 -11.96
C ALA A 237 -29.16 -5.69 -12.67
N CYS A 238 -29.06 -6.35 -13.84
CA CYS A 238 -27.84 -6.32 -14.66
C CYS A 238 -27.60 -4.95 -15.31
N LYS A 239 -28.66 -4.15 -15.43
CA LYS A 239 -28.65 -2.74 -15.83
C LYS A 239 -29.34 -1.93 -14.72
N PRO A 240 -28.63 -1.66 -13.61
CA PRO A 240 -29.20 -1.00 -12.44
C PRO A 240 -29.47 0.49 -12.69
N ASN A 241 -30.29 1.09 -11.83
CA ASN A 241 -30.53 2.53 -11.80
C ASN A 241 -29.79 3.26 -10.66
N ALA A 242 -29.15 2.52 -9.75
CA ALA A 242 -28.33 3.08 -8.68
C ALA A 242 -27.05 2.24 -8.42
N PHE A 243 -26.13 2.79 -7.64
CA PHE A 243 -24.95 2.09 -7.12
C PHE A 243 -24.66 2.45 -5.67
N VAL A 244 -23.82 1.64 -5.02
CA VAL A 244 -23.37 1.84 -3.64
C VAL A 244 -22.01 2.53 -3.66
N ARG A 245 -21.92 3.69 -3.01
CA ARG A 245 -20.70 4.46 -2.79
C ARG A 245 -20.28 4.29 -1.32
N PHE A 246 -19.14 3.65 -1.12
CA PHE A 246 -18.57 3.42 0.21
C PHE A 246 -17.81 4.66 0.67
N SER A 247 -17.91 5.01 1.94
CA SER A 247 -17.04 6.01 2.53
C SER A 247 -15.66 5.41 2.85
N PRO A 248 -14.55 6.07 2.49
CA PRO A 248 -13.21 5.64 2.87
C PRO A 248 -12.86 6.00 4.33
N THR A 249 -13.63 6.88 4.96
CA THR A 249 -13.30 7.46 6.28
C THR A 249 -14.32 7.16 7.36
N SER A 250 -15.46 6.56 7.00
CA SER A 250 -16.56 6.23 7.91
C SER A 250 -17.18 4.89 7.54
N LEU A 251 -17.95 4.32 8.47
CA LEU A 251 -18.62 3.02 8.31
C LEU A 251 -20.00 3.13 7.64
N ASP A 252 -20.27 4.22 6.91
CA ASP A 252 -21.48 4.41 6.13
C ASP A 252 -21.27 4.12 4.64
N VAL A 253 -22.39 3.78 4.00
CA VAL A 253 -22.53 3.69 2.56
C VAL A 253 -23.66 4.58 2.10
N LYS A 254 -23.50 5.13 0.90
CA LYS A 254 -24.51 5.96 0.23
C LYS A 254 -24.98 5.26 -1.03
N VAL A 255 -26.27 5.29 -1.31
CA VAL A 255 -26.82 4.85 -2.59
C VAL A 255 -27.04 6.07 -3.47
N VAL A 256 -26.43 6.03 -4.66
CA VAL A 256 -26.40 7.14 -5.62
C VAL A 256 -27.06 6.71 -6.91
N ALA A 257 -27.92 7.56 -7.48
CA ALA A 257 -28.66 7.26 -8.70
C ALA A 257 -27.80 7.49 -9.97
N PHE A 258 -27.77 6.53 -10.90
CA PHE A 258 -27.09 6.66 -12.20
C PHE A 258 -27.84 7.59 -13.17
N ARG A 259 -29.16 7.71 -12.97
CA ARG A 259 -30.10 8.50 -13.76
C ARG A 259 -31.26 8.91 -12.88
N ASP A 260 -32.15 9.75 -13.39
CA ASP A 260 -33.43 10.00 -12.75
C ASP A 260 -34.19 8.68 -12.51
N ILE A 261 -34.76 8.54 -11.32
CA ILE A 261 -35.61 7.42 -10.91
C ILE A 261 -37.00 7.98 -10.60
N GLU A 262 -38.02 7.46 -11.28
CA GLU A 262 -39.39 7.98 -11.17
C GLU A 262 -40.12 7.42 -9.95
N ILE A 263 -41.17 8.11 -9.52
CA ILE A 263 -42.00 7.69 -8.38
C ILE A 263 -42.58 6.28 -8.64
N GLY A 264 -42.41 5.39 -7.68
CA GLY A 264 -42.85 3.99 -7.76
C GLY A 264 -41.91 3.07 -8.52
N GLU A 265 -40.84 3.57 -9.13
CA GLU A 265 -39.84 2.74 -9.80
C GLU A 265 -39.02 1.94 -8.76
N GLU A 266 -38.76 0.66 -9.05
CA GLU A 266 -37.90 -0.19 -8.22
C GLU A 266 -36.45 0.30 -8.31
N ILE A 267 -35.83 0.55 -7.17
CA ILE A 267 -34.42 0.88 -7.03
C ILE A 267 -33.63 -0.42 -7.09
N THR A 268 -32.61 -0.45 -7.95
CA THR A 268 -31.80 -1.65 -8.19
C THR A 268 -30.32 -1.32 -8.26
N ILE A 269 -29.49 -2.25 -7.77
CA ILE A 269 -28.02 -2.23 -7.86
C ILE A 269 -27.52 -3.48 -8.59
N SER A 270 -26.25 -3.50 -9.00
CA SER A 270 -25.65 -4.74 -9.52
C SER A 270 -24.91 -5.51 -8.42
N TYR A 271 -25.22 -6.79 -8.25
CA TYR A 271 -24.52 -7.67 -7.30
C TYR A 271 -23.25 -8.29 -7.89
N ILE A 272 -23.06 -8.11 -9.20
CA ILE A 272 -22.01 -8.74 -10.00
C ILE A 272 -21.39 -7.70 -10.95
N PRO A 273 -20.20 -7.97 -11.51
CA PRO A 273 -19.65 -7.12 -12.56
C PRO A 273 -20.62 -6.99 -13.75
N MET A 274 -20.83 -5.75 -14.20
CA MET A 274 -21.81 -5.45 -15.24
C MET A 274 -21.37 -5.95 -16.62
N ASN A 275 -20.08 -6.12 -16.87
CA ASN A 275 -19.50 -6.43 -18.19
C ASN A 275 -19.59 -7.90 -18.62
N HIS A 276 -20.21 -8.80 -17.86
CA HIS A 276 -20.32 -10.21 -18.24
C HIS A 276 -21.47 -10.49 -19.22
N PRO A 277 -21.37 -11.48 -20.12
CA PRO A 277 -22.49 -11.93 -20.96
C PRO A 277 -23.58 -12.63 -20.14
N ARG A 278 -24.80 -12.74 -20.69
CA ARG A 278 -26.01 -13.19 -19.99
C ARG A 278 -25.82 -14.50 -19.27
N GLU A 279 -25.24 -15.51 -19.92
CA GLU A 279 -25.05 -16.83 -19.30
C GLU A 279 -24.15 -16.74 -18.05
N LYS A 280 -23.06 -15.98 -18.14
CA LYS A 280 -22.13 -15.76 -17.02
C LYS A 280 -22.79 -14.96 -15.90
N ARG A 281 -23.61 -13.94 -16.23
CA ARG A 281 -24.42 -13.19 -15.25
C ARG A 281 -25.40 -14.11 -14.51
N GLN A 282 -26.19 -14.89 -15.24
CA GLN A 282 -27.14 -15.84 -14.65
C GLN A 282 -26.44 -16.87 -13.76
N ARG A 283 -25.29 -17.40 -14.20
CA ARG A 283 -24.50 -18.36 -13.42
C ARG A 283 -23.97 -17.75 -12.12
N ALA A 284 -23.46 -16.51 -12.18
CA ALA A 284 -22.94 -15.81 -11.01
C ALA A 284 -24.05 -15.51 -9.98
N LEU A 285 -25.28 -15.23 -10.45
CA LEU A 285 -26.42 -14.92 -9.58
C LEU A 285 -27.03 -16.14 -8.88
N ARG A 286 -26.69 -17.37 -9.32
CA ARG A 286 -27.21 -18.61 -8.70
C ARG A 286 -26.92 -18.70 -7.20
N ARG A 287 -25.85 -18.06 -6.70
CA ARG A 287 -25.53 -18.05 -5.26
C ARG A 287 -26.59 -17.34 -4.42
N TRP A 288 -27.39 -16.45 -5.02
CA TRP A 288 -28.52 -15.78 -4.36
C TRP A 288 -29.85 -16.52 -4.56
N GLY A 289 -29.84 -17.68 -5.23
CA GLY A 289 -31.02 -18.54 -5.35
C GLY A 289 -32.10 -18.05 -6.32
N PHE A 290 -31.81 -17.11 -7.23
CA PHE A 290 -32.79 -16.61 -8.22
C PHE A 290 -32.23 -16.63 -9.66
N GLU A 291 -33.15 -16.61 -10.65
CA GLU A 291 -32.84 -16.33 -12.06
C GLU A 291 -33.19 -14.86 -12.36
N CYS A 292 -32.24 -14.11 -12.93
CA CYS A 292 -32.43 -12.69 -13.17
C CYS A 292 -33.44 -12.45 -14.30
N GLN A 293 -34.47 -11.65 -13.99
CA GLN A 293 -35.53 -11.27 -14.92
C GLN A 293 -35.50 -9.77 -15.25
N CYS A 294 -34.36 -9.10 -15.09
CA CYS A 294 -34.23 -7.68 -15.47
C CYS A 294 -34.36 -7.50 -16.99
N SER A 295 -34.62 -6.26 -17.42
CA SER A 295 -34.83 -5.90 -18.83
C SER A 295 -33.71 -6.40 -19.77
N LEU A 296 -32.46 -6.45 -19.30
CA LEU A 296 -31.34 -6.98 -20.09
C LEU A 296 -31.36 -8.51 -20.24
N CYS A 297 -31.87 -9.23 -19.25
CA CYS A 297 -31.93 -10.70 -19.24
C CYS A 297 -33.19 -11.27 -19.91
N THR A 298 -34.25 -10.46 -20.01
CA THR A 298 -35.54 -10.78 -20.64
C THR A 298 -35.75 -10.07 -21.98
N ALA A 299 -34.74 -9.37 -22.49
CA ALA A 299 -34.78 -8.76 -23.82
C ALA A 299 -34.98 -9.82 -24.93
N SER A 300 -35.21 -9.36 -26.17
CA SER A 300 -35.34 -10.29 -27.30
C SER A 300 -34.06 -11.10 -27.48
N LYS A 301 -34.16 -12.31 -28.08
CA LYS A 301 -32.98 -13.15 -28.36
C LYS A 301 -31.92 -12.41 -29.17
N MET A 302 -32.35 -11.53 -30.08
CA MET A 302 -31.46 -10.72 -30.91
C MET A 302 -30.72 -9.66 -30.08
N ASP A 303 -31.42 -8.95 -29.20
CA ASP A 303 -30.82 -7.94 -28.33
C ASP A 303 -29.85 -8.56 -27.32
N ILE A 304 -30.21 -9.73 -26.75
CA ILE A 304 -29.33 -10.51 -25.88
C ILE A 304 -28.05 -10.90 -26.63
N ALA A 305 -28.17 -11.46 -27.84
CA ALA A 305 -27.00 -11.85 -28.63
C ALA A 305 -26.11 -10.66 -28.98
N ALA A 306 -26.70 -9.50 -29.30
CA ALA A 306 -25.95 -8.28 -29.59
C ALA A 306 -25.23 -7.72 -28.34
N SER A 307 -25.89 -7.73 -27.18
CA SER A 307 -25.29 -7.35 -25.90
C SER A 307 -24.15 -8.29 -25.50
N ASP A 308 -24.38 -9.60 -25.62
CA ASP A 308 -23.37 -10.62 -25.29
C ASP A 308 -22.16 -10.50 -26.21
N TYR A 309 -22.35 -10.29 -27.51
CA TYR A 309 -21.25 -10.04 -28.46
C TYR A 309 -20.40 -8.83 -28.05
N ARG A 310 -21.03 -7.70 -27.71
CA ARG A 310 -20.28 -6.50 -27.26
C ARG A 310 -19.51 -6.75 -25.98
N ARG A 311 -20.12 -7.43 -25.01
CA ARG A 311 -19.49 -7.75 -23.71
C ARG A 311 -18.33 -8.74 -23.84
N GLU A 312 -18.48 -9.76 -24.68
CA GLU A 312 -17.40 -10.69 -25.02
C GLU A 312 -16.27 -9.99 -25.76
N LYS A 313 -16.59 -9.08 -26.70
CA LYS A 313 -15.60 -8.29 -27.42
C LYS A 313 -14.84 -7.35 -26.49
N ILE A 314 -15.51 -6.68 -25.55
CA ILE A 314 -14.86 -5.88 -24.50
C ILE A 314 -13.85 -6.73 -23.73
N ALA A 315 -14.24 -7.91 -23.25
CA ALA A 315 -13.34 -8.80 -22.51
C ALA A 315 -12.13 -9.22 -23.34
N SER A 316 -12.35 -9.62 -24.60
CA SER A 316 -11.26 -9.98 -25.52
C SER A 316 -10.31 -8.81 -25.78
N LEU A 317 -10.83 -7.61 -25.97
CA LEU A 317 -10.00 -6.43 -26.21
C LEU A 317 -9.22 -6.00 -24.97
N GLN A 318 -9.74 -6.25 -23.76
CA GLN A 318 -8.99 -6.03 -22.51
C GLN A 318 -7.75 -6.94 -22.48
N ASP A 319 -7.90 -8.22 -22.81
CA ASP A 319 -6.78 -9.17 -22.94
C ASP A 319 -5.79 -8.72 -24.03
N ASP A 320 -6.30 -8.28 -25.20
CA ASP A 320 -5.48 -7.77 -26.31
C ASP A 320 -4.70 -6.50 -25.90
N THR A 321 -5.31 -5.61 -25.12
CA THR A 321 -4.67 -4.38 -24.63
C THR A 321 -3.48 -4.71 -23.74
N ILE A 322 -3.65 -5.64 -22.80
CA ILE A 322 -2.58 -6.08 -21.89
C ILE A 322 -1.45 -6.76 -22.66
N LYS A 323 -1.82 -7.63 -23.60
CA LYS A 323 -0.84 -8.28 -24.48
C LYS A 323 -0.05 -7.24 -25.28
N ALA A 324 -0.73 -6.27 -25.89
CA ALA A 324 -0.08 -5.20 -26.66
C ALA A 324 0.85 -4.34 -25.79
N ILE A 325 0.46 -4.03 -24.54
CA ILE A 325 1.33 -3.34 -23.57
C ILE A 325 2.57 -4.20 -23.24
N GLY A 326 2.38 -5.50 -23.02
CA GLY A 326 3.46 -6.47 -22.80
C GLY A 326 4.46 -6.50 -23.95
N GLU A 327 3.96 -6.48 -25.18
CA GLU A 327 4.71 -6.47 -26.44
C GLU A 327 5.23 -5.08 -26.86
N LEU A 328 5.01 -4.04 -26.05
CA LEU A 328 5.39 -2.65 -26.35
C LEU A 328 4.75 -2.07 -27.63
N ASN A 329 3.61 -2.61 -28.04
CA ASN A 329 2.85 -2.14 -29.19
C ASN A 329 1.80 -1.09 -28.78
N GLY A 330 2.26 0.13 -28.53
CA GLY A 330 1.41 1.24 -28.08
C GLY A 330 0.24 1.53 -29.04
N THR A 331 0.47 1.46 -30.35
CA THR A 331 -0.59 1.69 -31.36
C THR A 331 -1.71 0.65 -31.26
N ALA A 332 -1.37 -0.62 -31.06
CA ALA A 332 -2.38 -1.67 -30.88
C ALA A 332 -3.12 -1.50 -29.54
N ALA A 333 -2.40 -1.16 -28.46
CA ALA A 333 -3.01 -0.92 -27.15
C ALA A 333 -3.99 0.26 -27.18
N VAL A 334 -3.60 1.39 -27.78
CA VAL A 334 -4.46 2.57 -27.92
C VAL A 334 -5.68 2.27 -28.80
N ARG A 335 -5.51 1.55 -29.92
CA ARG A 335 -6.63 1.15 -30.78
C ARG A 335 -7.64 0.28 -30.02
N ALA A 336 -7.15 -0.72 -29.27
CA ALA A 336 -8.01 -1.59 -28.48
C ALA A 336 -8.74 -0.81 -27.37
N ALA A 337 -8.05 0.09 -26.67
CA ALA A 337 -8.65 0.94 -25.64
C ALA A 337 -9.76 1.85 -26.21
N TYR A 338 -9.56 2.45 -27.39
CA TYR A 338 -10.60 3.22 -28.07
C TYR A 338 -11.83 2.37 -28.45
N GLU A 339 -11.61 1.16 -28.96
CA GLU A 339 -12.70 0.25 -29.31
C GLU A 339 -13.47 -0.21 -28.06
N ILE A 340 -12.78 -0.48 -26.95
CA ILE A 340 -13.43 -0.78 -25.67
C ILE A 340 -14.30 0.39 -25.21
N LEU A 341 -13.77 1.61 -25.22
CA LEU A 341 -14.53 2.80 -24.81
C LEU A 341 -15.82 2.94 -25.62
N ALA A 342 -15.74 2.83 -26.95
CA ALA A 342 -16.90 2.90 -27.83
C ALA A 342 -17.93 1.79 -27.54
N LEU A 343 -17.47 0.56 -27.27
CA LEU A 343 -18.34 -0.55 -26.91
C LEU A 343 -18.98 -0.38 -25.53
N VAL A 344 -18.24 0.15 -24.55
CA VAL A 344 -18.72 0.44 -23.19
C VAL A 344 -19.81 1.51 -23.21
N GLU A 345 -19.62 2.57 -24.00
CA GLU A 345 -20.62 3.63 -24.21
C GLU A 345 -21.86 3.09 -24.93
N ALA A 346 -21.69 2.31 -26.00
CA ALA A 346 -22.80 1.71 -26.75
C ALA A 346 -23.58 0.67 -25.94
N GLU A 347 -22.92 -0.05 -25.04
CA GLU A 347 -23.53 -1.04 -24.15
C GLU A 347 -24.09 -0.43 -22.86
N ASP A 348 -23.89 0.88 -22.65
CA ASP A 348 -24.35 1.66 -21.49
C ASP A 348 -23.88 1.04 -20.16
N ILE A 349 -22.55 0.89 -20.02
CA ILE A 349 -21.89 0.40 -18.80
C ILE A 349 -21.20 1.59 -18.10
N PRO A 350 -21.96 2.45 -17.40
CA PRO A 350 -21.45 3.72 -16.87
C PRO A 350 -20.24 3.56 -15.94
N THR A 351 -20.21 2.47 -15.17
CA THR A 351 -19.13 2.17 -14.22
C THR A 351 -17.77 1.93 -14.87
N MET A 352 -17.73 1.65 -16.18
CA MET A 352 -16.48 1.42 -16.90
C MET A 352 -15.98 2.65 -17.65
N VAL A 353 -16.81 3.64 -17.96
CA VAL A 353 -16.44 4.76 -18.84
C VAL A 353 -15.23 5.52 -18.29
N ALA A 354 -15.29 5.95 -17.02
CA ALA A 354 -14.20 6.65 -16.36
C ALA A 354 -12.89 5.84 -16.36
N SER A 355 -12.98 4.54 -16.08
CA SER A 355 -11.81 3.64 -16.10
C SER A 355 -11.18 3.53 -17.50
N GLN A 356 -11.98 3.58 -18.57
CA GLN A 356 -11.45 3.52 -19.93
C GLN A 356 -10.78 4.84 -20.34
N TYR A 357 -11.31 5.98 -19.89
CA TYR A 357 -10.62 7.26 -20.04
C TYR A 357 -9.27 7.25 -19.30
N GLU A 358 -9.22 6.72 -18.08
CA GLU A 358 -7.95 6.60 -17.34
C GLU A 358 -6.94 5.69 -18.06
N VAL A 359 -7.38 4.55 -18.62
CA VAL A 359 -6.51 3.66 -19.42
C VAL A 359 -5.93 4.41 -20.62
N LEU A 360 -6.75 5.15 -21.37
CA LEU A 360 -6.26 6.00 -22.47
C LEU A 360 -5.28 7.05 -21.96
N ALA A 361 -5.59 7.72 -20.85
CA ALA A 361 -4.73 8.72 -20.24
C ALA A 361 -3.33 8.15 -19.92
N ARG A 362 -3.27 6.98 -19.29
CA ARG A 362 -2.00 6.27 -19.00
C ARG A 362 -1.25 5.85 -20.26
N LEU A 363 -1.95 5.37 -21.29
CA LEU A 363 -1.33 4.98 -22.55
C LEU A 363 -0.69 6.18 -23.27
N PHE A 364 -1.39 7.32 -23.34
CA PHE A 364 -0.87 8.54 -23.93
C PHE A 364 0.26 9.15 -23.09
N TRP A 365 0.14 9.12 -21.76
CA TRP A 365 1.21 9.56 -20.85
C TRP A 365 2.48 8.74 -21.10
N LYS A 366 2.34 7.42 -21.19
CA LYS A 366 3.47 6.53 -21.46
C LYS A 366 4.05 6.72 -22.87
N ALA A 367 3.25 7.17 -23.82
CA ALA A 367 3.69 7.52 -25.18
C ALA A 367 4.36 8.91 -25.25
N GLY A 368 4.35 9.70 -24.16
CA GLY A 368 4.88 11.06 -24.12
C GLY A 368 3.94 12.13 -24.67
N ASP A 369 2.71 11.77 -25.04
CA ASP A 369 1.67 12.72 -25.44
C ASP A 369 0.90 13.19 -24.19
N ASN A 370 1.57 14.05 -23.43
CA ASN A 370 1.05 14.53 -22.15
C ASN A 370 -0.23 15.35 -22.31
N ASP A 371 -0.39 16.09 -23.40
CA ASP A 371 -1.58 16.90 -23.63
C ASP A 371 -2.83 16.02 -23.79
N THR A 372 -2.74 14.96 -24.61
CA THR A 372 -3.82 13.99 -24.76
C THR A 372 -4.04 13.19 -23.47
N ALA A 373 -2.97 12.86 -22.75
CA ALA A 373 -3.05 12.18 -21.46
C ALA A 373 -3.84 12.99 -20.42
N VAL A 374 -3.51 14.28 -20.28
CA VAL A 374 -4.20 15.21 -19.37
C VAL A 374 -5.66 15.36 -19.74
N GLN A 375 -5.98 15.46 -21.03
CA GLN A 375 -7.38 15.53 -21.49
C GLN A 375 -8.18 14.29 -21.08
N TYR A 376 -7.62 13.09 -21.25
CA TYR A 376 -8.30 11.86 -20.85
C TYR A 376 -8.35 11.66 -19.33
N ALA A 377 -7.32 12.08 -18.60
CA ALA A 377 -7.33 12.08 -17.14
C ALA A 377 -8.47 12.98 -16.61
N GLN A 378 -8.62 14.19 -17.16
CA GLN A 378 -9.70 15.09 -16.81
C GLN A 378 -11.07 14.48 -17.15
N LYS A 379 -11.24 13.90 -18.35
CA LYS A 379 -12.49 13.21 -18.72
C LYS A 379 -12.84 12.07 -17.76
N SER A 380 -11.85 11.35 -17.25
CA SER A 380 -12.06 10.31 -16.24
C SER A 380 -12.65 10.90 -14.95
N LEU A 381 -12.04 11.97 -14.43
CA LEU A 381 -12.50 12.66 -13.23
C LEU A 381 -13.88 13.28 -13.42
N ASP A 382 -14.11 13.99 -14.53
CA ASP A 382 -15.41 14.58 -14.87
C ASP A 382 -16.49 13.49 -14.92
N THR A 383 -16.18 12.34 -15.52
CA THR A 383 -17.12 11.20 -15.56
C THR A 383 -17.42 10.66 -14.16
N LEU A 384 -16.42 10.53 -13.29
CA LEU A 384 -16.64 10.09 -11.91
C LEU A 384 -17.50 11.09 -11.12
N MET A 385 -17.26 12.39 -11.31
CA MET A 385 -18.05 13.46 -10.70
C MET A 385 -19.49 13.45 -11.21
N ASP A 386 -19.69 13.37 -12.53
CA ASP A 386 -21.01 13.35 -13.17
C ASP A 386 -21.86 12.13 -12.79
N LEU A 387 -21.19 11.03 -12.40
CA LEU A 387 -21.82 9.83 -11.88
C LEU A 387 -22.02 9.87 -10.36
N GLY A 388 -21.47 10.87 -9.66
CA GLY A 388 -21.55 11.00 -8.20
C GLY A 388 -20.60 10.06 -7.44
N TYR A 389 -19.55 9.53 -8.08
CA TYR A 389 -18.54 8.69 -7.42
C TYR A 389 -17.60 9.48 -6.53
N ILE A 390 -17.21 10.68 -6.97
CA ILE A 390 -16.30 11.56 -6.25
C ILE A 390 -16.92 12.96 -6.14
N ASP A 391 -16.53 13.68 -5.09
CA ASP A 391 -16.81 15.11 -4.96
C ASP A 391 -15.61 15.89 -5.50
N TYR A 392 -15.83 17.07 -6.08
CA TYR A 392 -14.76 17.88 -6.70
C TYR A 392 -13.66 18.26 -5.70
N ARG A 393 -12.39 17.99 -6.03
CA ARG A 393 -11.22 18.58 -5.37
C ARG A 393 -10.29 19.23 -6.38
N ALA A 394 -9.69 20.34 -5.98
CA ALA A 394 -8.81 21.12 -6.84
C ALA A 394 -7.52 20.37 -7.24
N ASP A 395 -7.09 19.37 -6.45
CA ASP A 395 -5.86 18.61 -6.65
C ASP A 395 -6.06 17.22 -7.31
N ASP A 396 -7.30 16.80 -7.62
CA ASP A 396 -7.59 15.44 -8.13
C ASP A 396 -6.83 15.11 -9.42
N LEU A 397 -6.79 16.05 -10.39
CA LEU A 397 -6.05 15.86 -11.64
C LEU A 397 -4.55 15.72 -11.39
N SER A 398 -3.99 16.56 -10.53
CA SER A 398 -2.56 16.51 -10.20
C SER A 398 -2.20 15.19 -9.52
N LEU A 399 -3.05 14.69 -8.62
CA LEU A 399 -2.86 13.39 -7.97
C LEU A 399 -2.95 12.23 -8.95
N LEU A 400 -3.94 12.24 -9.85
CA LEU A 400 -4.12 11.20 -10.86
C LEU A 400 -2.91 11.13 -11.82
N LEU A 401 -2.44 12.28 -12.30
CA LEU A 401 -1.28 12.33 -13.20
C LEU A 401 0.01 11.89 -12.52
N LYS A 402 0.17 12.15 -11.22
CA LYS A 402 1.32 11.70 -10.45
C LYS A 402 1.41 10.17 -10.45
N ASP A 403 0.26 9.50 -10.32
CA ASP A 403 0.15 8.03 -10.36
C ASP A 403 0.43 7.42 -11.76
N PHE A 404 0.51 8.22 -12.82
CA PHE A 404 0.90 7.72 -14.15
C PHE A 404 2.41 7.54 -14.28
N THR A 405 3.19 8.15 -13.38
CA THR A 405 4.62 7.93 -13.30
C THR A 405 4.87 6.60 -12.59
N SER A 406 5.77 5.80 -13.16
CA SER A 406 6.16 4.49 -12.63
C SER A 406 7.46 4.56 -11.81
N GLU A 407 7.87 5.80 -11.55
CA GLU A 407 8.87 6.17 -10.56
C GLU A 407 8.27 5.99 -9.17
N LEU A 408 9.13 5.87 -8.16
CA LEU A 408 8.71 6.08 -6.79
C LEU A 408 7.96 7.41 -6.72
N ASP A 409 6.90 7.46 -5.91
CA ASP A 409 6.10 8.66 -5.67
C ASP A 409 6.92 9.69 -4.87
N LEU A 410 7.98 10.23 -5.47
CA LEU A 410 8.95 11.09 -4.81
C LEU A 410 8.34 12.46 -4.58
N TYR A 411 8.43 12.95 -3.35
CA TYR A 411 8.05 14.30 -2.97
C TYR A 411 9.28 15.22 -2.98
N PRO A 412 9.08 16.55 -3.05
CA PRO A 412 10.21 17.47 -3.03
C PRO A 412 11.08 17.27 -1.77
N ALA A 413 12.39 17.18 -1.97
CA ALA A 413 13.35 17.04 -0.87
C ALA A 413 13.53 18.38 -0.14
N VAL A 414 13.82 18.34 1.16
CA VAL A 414 14.17 19.55 1.91
C VAL A 414 15.60 19.93 1.58
N ARG A 415 15.81 21.17 1.14
CA ARG A 415 17.16 21.64 0.84
C ARG A 415 18.00 21.74 2.11
N TRP A 416 19.29 21.41 2.03
CA TRP A 416 20.22 21.39 3.17
C TRP A 416 19.91 20.33 4.25
N SER A 417 18.99 19.41 3.97
CA SER A 417 18.74 18.22 4.78
C SER A 417 19.70 17.08 4.39
N GLY A 418 19.42 15.85 4.84
CA GLY A 418 20.27 14.70 4.59
C GLY A 418 21.59 14.81 5.35
N TYR A 419 22.67 14.34 4.74
CA TYR A 419 24.00 14.50 5.29
C TYR A 419 24.93 15.18 4.32
N ASN A 420 25.58 16.20 4.88
CA ASN A 420 26.75 16.87 4.37
C ASN A 420 26.57 17.80 3.17
N HIS A 421 26.03 19.00 3.45
CA HIS A 421 26.40 20.23 2.73
C HIS A 421 27.19 21.19 3.63
N THR A 422 27.95 20.64 4.58
CA THR A 422 28.52 21.41 5.68
C THR A 422 29.96 21.84 5.40
N ASN A 423 30.30 23.09 5.75
CA ASN A 423 31.67 23.62 5.89
C ASN A 423 32.51 22.89 6.97
N ALA A 424 32.12 21.68 7.37
CA ALA A 424 32.85 20.86 8.32
C ALA A 424 34.08 20.30 7.62
N THR A 425 35.19 20.98 7.86
CA THR A 425 36.53 20.59 7.44
C THR A 425 37.33 20.30 8.71
N GLY A 426 37.95 19.13 8.80
CA GLY A 426 38.94 18.87 9.86
C GLY A 426 40.07 19.91 9.80
N PRO A 427 40.84 20.12 10.89
CA PRO A 427 42.00 21.03 10.85
C PRO A 427 43.04 20.63 9.78
N ASP A 428 42.98 19.38 9.34
CA ASP A 428 43.81 18.71 8.35
C ASP A 428 43.03 18.46 7.05
N PHE A 429 43.08 19.44 6.14
CA PHE A 429 42.50 19.35 4.80
C PHE A 429 43.55 19.41 3.71
N TYR A 430 43.33 18.67 2.63
CA TYR A 430 44.21 18.68 1.46
C TYR A 430 43.78 19.70 0.41
N LYS A 431 42.55 20.22 0.53
CA LYS A 431 42.00 21.27 -0.32
C LYS A 431 41.34 22.34 0.54
N GLU A 432 41.92 23.53 0.56
CA GLU A 432 41.42 24.67 1.33
C GLU A 432 39.99 25.05 0.91
N GLY A 433 39.12 25.29 1.91
CA GLY A 433 37.71 25.62 1.71
C GLY A 433 36.82 24.46 1.24
N ALA A 434 37.35 23.24 1.11
CA ALA A 434 36.53 22.06 0.82
C ALA A 434 36.04 21.40 2.12
N GLY A 435 34.72 21.28 2.27
CA GLY A 435 34.11 20.40 3.29
C GLY A 435 34.33 18.93 2.97
N ASN A 436 34.11 18.05 3.95
CA ASN A 436 34.07 16.61 3.70
C ASN A 436 32.99 16.28 2.65
N SER A 437 33.06 15.12 2.01
CA SER A 437 32.01 14.62 1.11
C SER A 437 31.38 13.35 1.69
N SER A 438 30.13 13.04 1.33
CA SER A 438 29.51 11.76 1.68
C SER A 438 28.92 11.05 0.46
N TRP A 439 28.67 9.74 0.60
CA TRP A 439 28.17 8.91 -0.50
C TRP A 439 27.23 7.80 -0.01
N GLY A 440 25.94 7.93 -0.34
CA GLY A 440 24.88 7.01 0.07
C GLY A 440 24.64 7.06 1.58
N GLY A 441 23.97 6.04 2.11
CA GLY A 441 23.78 5.89 3.56
C GLY A 441 22.54 5.06 3.87
N HIS A 442 22.42 4.62 5.11
CA HIS A 442 21.24 3.93 5.59
C HIS A 442 20.74 4.59 6.87
N ILE A 443 19.48 5.01 6.86
CA ILE A 443 18.81 5.57 8.03
C ILE A 443 18.42 4.41 8.95
N VAL A 444 18.68 4.55 10.24
CA VAL A 444 18.27 3.62 11.29
C VAL A 444 17.70 4.46 12.44
N GLN A 445 16.45 4.21 12.82
CA GLN A 445 15.89 4.84 14.02
C GLN A 445 16.52 4.21 15.27
N ASP A 446 16.87 5.02 16.27
CA ASP A 446 17.45 4.51 17.50
C ASP A 446 16.46 3.54 18.18
N PRO A 447 16.92 2.36 18.65
CA PRO A 447 16.06 1.35 19.25
C PRO A 447 15.43 1.80 20.57
N THR A 448 16.03 2.77 21.26
CA THR A 448 15.62 3.23 22.60
C THR A 448 15.06 4.64 22.60
N ASP A 449 15.35 5.44 21.58
CA ASP A 449 14.89 6.82 21.45
C ASP A 449 14.26 7.04 20.06
N LYS A 450 12.93 6.93 19.98
CA LYS A 450 12.18 7.09 18.73
C LYS A 450 12.32 8.49 18.11
N GLY A 451 12.77 9.49 18.87
CA GLY A 451 13.07 10.84 18.40
C GLY A 451 14.49 11.00 17.83
N LEU A 452 15.31 9.95 17.85
CA LEU A 452 16.68 9.95 17.36
C LEU A 452 16.82 9.06 16.12
N PHE A 453 17.38 9.64 15.06
CA PHE A 453 17.71 8.94 13.84
C PHE A 453 19.21 8.90 13.64
N HIS A 454 19.72 7.72 13.33
CA HIS A 454 21.10 7.51 12.91
C HIS A 454 21.16 7.42 11.39
N LEU A 455 22.16 8.04 10.79
CA LEU A 455 22.56 7.80 9.42
C LEU A 455 23.95 7.17 9.43
N ILE A 456 24.04 5.94 8.94
CA ILE A 456 25.32 5.26 8.72
C ILE A 456 25.70 5.44 7.26
N THR A 457 26.80 6.14 7.01
CA THR A 457 27.18 6.58 5.66
C THR A 457 28.69 6.53 5.44
N SER A 458 29.09 6.58 4.17
CA SER A 458 30.48 6.79 3.80
C SER A 458 30.79 8.28 3.85
N GLN A 459 31.84 8.66 4.57
CA GLN A 459 32.40 10.01 4.53
C GLN A 459 33.82 9.98 3.97
N MET A 460 34.08 10.82 2.99
CA MET A 460 35.43 11.09 2.49
C MET A 460 36.05 12.25 3.28
N SER A 461 37.13 11.95 4.01
CA SER A 461 37.85 12.87 4.90
C SER A 461 38.78 13.85 4.16
N HIS A 462 39.38 14.78 4.91
CA HIS A 462 40.39 15.76 4.45
C HIS A 462 39.97 16.66 3.28
N GLY A 463 38.66 16.88 3.10
CA GLY A 463 38.12 17.67 1.98
C GLY A 463 38.19 16.94 0.64
N CYS A 464 38.39 15.61 0.64
CA CYS A 464 38.41 14.81 -0.59
C CYS A 464 36.99 14.51 -1.07
N GLY A 465 36.77 14.66 -2.39
CA GLY A 465 35.52 14.32 -3.05
C GLY A 465 35.48 12.86 -3.51
N LEU A 466 34.41 12.50 -4.24
CA LEU A 466 34.19 11.15 -4.75
C LEU A 466 35.35 10.64 -5.63
N ALA A 467 36.10 11.50 -6.32
CA ALA A 467 37.27 11.08 -7.11
C ALA A 467 38.42 10.51 -6.26
N GLY A 468 38.48 10.87 -4.97
CA GLY A 468 39.48 10.40 -4.01
C GLY A 468 38.96 9.33 -3.04
N TRP A 469 37.71 8.87 -3.18
CA TRP A 469 37.03 8.03 -2.18
C TRP A 469 37.83 6.83 -1.66
N ARG A 470 38.78 6.33 -2.45
CA ARG A 470 39.68 5.25 -2.08
C ARG A 470 41.12 5.74 -1.97
N PRO A 471 41.75 5.86 -0.78
CA PRO A 471 41.33 5.25 0.48
C PRO A 471 40.56 6.18 1.44
N PHE A 472 40.30 7.45 1.08
CA PHE A 472 39.79 8.47 2.02
C PHE A 472 38.39 8.25 2.59
N SER A 473 37.68 7.22 2.15
CA SER A 473 36.40 6.85 2.74
C SER A 473 36.57 6.23 4.12
N THR A 474 35.77 6.71 5.04
CA THR A 474 35.52 6.18 6.37
C THR A 474 34.03 5.84 6.47
N ILE A 475 33.67 4.96 7.39
CA ILE A 475 32.27 4.73 7.75
C ILE A 475 31.99 5.49 9.03
N ILE A 476 30.99 6.35 8.99
CA ILE A 476 30.59 7.16 10.12
C ILE A 476 29.13 6.88 10.51
N ARG A 477 28.80 7.26 11.73
CA ARG A 477 27.44 7.43 12.22
C ARG A 477 27.20 8.92 12.43
N ALA A 478 26.13 9.43 11.84
CA ALA A 478 25.61 10.77 12.05
C ALA A 478 24.24 10.67 12.73
N GLU A 479 23.83 11.71 13.44
CA GLU A 479 22.58 11.76 14.21
C GLU A 479 21.70 12.93 13.77
N SER A 480 20.38 12.71 13.77
CA SER A 480 19.37 13.75 13.64
C SER A 480 18.29 13.61 14.69
N ARG A 481 17.89 14.75 15.27
CA ARG A 481 16.72 14.92 16.14
C ARG A 481 15.66 15.83 15.51
N THR A 482 15.78 16.09 14.21
CA THR A 482 14.80 16.87 13.45
C THR A 482 13.97 15.99 12.52
N GLY A 483 14.19 14.68 12.56
CA GLY A 483 13.48 13.68 11.77
C GLY A 483 14.37 12.88 10.83
N PRO A 484 13.80 11.87 10.15
CA PRO A 484 14.51 11.01 9.21
C PRO A 484 15.06 11.75 7.98
N THR A 485 14.46 12.88 7.58
CA THR A 485 15.01 13.73 6.52
C THR A 485 16.28 14.47 6.93
N GLY A 486 16.54 14.63 8.23
CA GLY A 486 17.67 15.38 8.74
C GLY A 486 17.35 16.88 8.94
N PRO A 487 18.38 17.75 8.96
CA PRO A 487 19.79 17.47 8.71
C PRO A 487 20.41 16.52 9.75
N TYR A 488 21.37 15.72 9.31
CA TYR A 488 22.19 14.87 10.16
C TYR A 488 23.52 15.54 10.49
N THR A 489 24.00 15.34 11.70
CA THR A 489 25.27 15.86 12.21
C THR A 489 26.21 14.72 12.57
N TYR A 490 27.51 14.87 12.27
CA TYR A 490 28.51 13.86 12.61
C TYR A 490 28.46 13.52 14.10
N ALA A 491 28.43 12.22 14.42
CA ALA A 491 28.45 11.75 15.81
C ALA A 491 29.69 10.90 16.10
N GLN A 492 30.08 10.00 15.18
CA GLN A 492 31.15 9.03 15.43
C GLN A 492 31.74 8.46 14.14
N THR A 493 33.05 8.24 14.11
CA THR A 493 33.69 7.36 13.11
C THR A 493 33.59 5.92 13.59
N LEU A 494 32.95 5.05 12.81
CA LEU A 494 32.78 3.63 13.14
C LEU A 494 33.98 2.80 12.65
N PHE A 495 34.38 3.03 11.40
CA PHE A 495 35.54 2.37 10.79
C PHE A 495 36.36 3.39 10.01
N ASP A 496 37.66 3.40 10.26
CA ASP A 496 38.60 4.37 9.70
C ASP A 496 38.94 4.07 8.23
N THR A 497 39.86 4.81 7.66
CA THR A 497 40.27 4.64 6.27
C THR A 497 41.00 3.28 6.08
N PHE A 498 40.59 2.42 5.14
CA PHE A 498 39.58 2.60 4.10
C PHE A 498 38.37 1.68 4.30
N HIS A 499 37.20 2.29 4.53
CA HIS A 499 35.92 1.58 4.55
C HIS A 499 34.84 2.39 3.84
N HIS A 500 34.01 1.73 3.04
CA HIS A 500 33.06 2.37 2.13
C HIS A 500 31.80 1.52 1.91
N ASN A 501 30.74 2.16 1.41
CA ASN A 501 29.45 1.54 1.08
C ASN A 501 28.80 0.73 2.22
N PRO A 502 28.58 1.35 3.40
CA PRO A 502 27.95 0.64 4.50
C PRO A 502 26.48 0.36 4.21
N THR A 503 26.01 -0.85 4.49
CA THR A 503 24.61 -1.22 4.62
C THR A 503 24.37 -1.82 5.98
N THR A 504 23.52 -1.16 6.77
CA THR A 504 23.18 -1.62 8.13
C THR A 504 21.83 -2.31 8.14
N ILE A 505 21.68 -3.44 8.81
CA ILE A 505 20.39 -4.13 8.95
C ILE A 505 20.29 -4.74 10.34
N TYR A 506 19.09 -4.77 10.92
CA TYR A 506 18.86 -5.50 12.16
C TYR A 506 18.63 -6.98 11.86
N SER A 507 19.33 -7.88 12.56
CA SER A 507 19.06 -9.31 12.54
C SER A 507 18.22 -9.68 13.77
N PRO A 508 16.93 -10.01 13.61
CA PRO A 508 16.09 -10.43 14.73
C PRO A 508 16.57 -11.73 15.37
N ALA A 509 17.14 -12.64 14.59
CA ALA A 509 17.67 -13.92 15.07
C ALA A 509 18.85 -13.72 16.04
N ASP A 510 19.69 -12.72 15.76
CA ASP A 510 20.91 -12.46 16.55
C ASP A 510 20.72 -11.37 17.60
N GLY A 511 19.63 -10.60 17.54
CA GLY A 511 19.38 -9.46 18.43
C GLY A 511 20.40 -8.33 18.25
N LYS A 512 20.96 -8.17 17.05
CA LYS A 512 22.04 -7.22 16.74
C LYS A 512 21.81 -6.50 15.43
N TYR A 513 22.34 -5.29 15.33
CA TYR A 513 22.58 -4.60 14.07
C TYR A 513 23.84 -5.17 13.41
N LEU A 514 23.74 -5.42 12.11
CA LEU A 514 24.81 -5.90 11.26
C LEU A 514 25.16 -4.81 10.26
N LEU A 515 26.44 -4.52 10.09
CA LEU A 515 26.94 -3.55 9.12
C LEU A 515 27.85 -4.26 8.14
N TYR A 516 27.42 -4.29 6.88
CA TYR A 516 28.20 -4.81 5.78
C TYR A 516 28.80 -3.65 5.02
N CYS A 517 30.09 -3.74 4.70
CA CYS A 517 30.78 -2.72 3.93
C CYS A 517 31.90 -3.33 3.10
N ILE A 518 32.42 -2.55 2.15
CA ILE A 518 33.70 -2.88 1.52
C ILE A 518 34.83 -2.14 2.22
N GLY A 519 36.00 -2.75 2.30
CA GLY A 519 37.16 -2.04 2.84
C GLY A 519 38.26 -2.94 3.39
N LYS A 520 39.32 -2.28 3.81
CA LYS A 520 40.39 -2.79 4.67
C LYS A 520 41.17 -1.59 5.20
N ASP A 521 41.85 -1.74 6.32
CA ASP A 521 42.73 -0.70 6.84
C ASP A 521 43.86 -0.39 5.83
N VAL A 522 44.00 0.89 5.47
CA VAL A 522 45.03 1.39 4.55
C VAL A 522 45.45 2.78 5.01
N GLU A 523 46.75 3.04 5.07
CA GLU A 523 47.23 4.40 5.32
C GLU A 523 46.86 5.35 4.16
N ALA A 524 46.19 6.44 4.50
CA ALA A 524 45.75 7.43 3.52
C ALA A 524 46.94 8.29 3.03
N PRO A 525 47.05 8.58 1.72
CA PRO A 525 48.08 9.48 1.22
C PRO A 525 47.83 10.93 1.68
N THR A 526 48.82 11.80 1.50
CA THR A 526 48.76 13.23 1.88
C THR A 526 48.07 14.13 0.84
N THR A 527 47.54 13.56 -0.24
CA THR A 527 46.80 14.26 -1.30
C THR A 527 45.59 13.43 -1.73
N CYS A 528 44.52 14.07 -2.20
CA CYS A 528 43.28 13.42 -2.64
C CYS A 528 43.45 12.60 -3.94
N THR A 529 44.24 11.54 -3.88
CA THR A 529 44.56 10.65 -4.99
C THR A 529 43.98 9.28 -4.75
N SER A 530 43.25 8.75 -5.75
CA SER A 530 42.66 7.41 -5.63
C SER A 530 43.67 6.30 -5.86
N GLN A 531 43.60 5.23 -5.07
CA GLN A 531 44.40 4.02 -5.22
C GLN A 531 43.52 2.84 -5.68
N LYS A 532 44.09 1.89 -6.43
CA LYS A 532 43.39 0.66 -6.85
C LYS A 532 43.86 -0.55 -6.05
N PHE A 533 42.92 -1.27 -5.46
CA PHE A 533 43.12 -2.58 -4.84
C PHE A 533 41.84 -3.43 -5.01
N ASN A 534 41.79 -4.64 -4.47
CA ASN A 534 40.56 -5.45 -4.51
C ASN A 534 39.61 -5.03 -3.38
N ASN A 535 38.30 -5.08 -3.63
CA ASN A 535 37.28 -4.89 -2.60
C ASN A 535 36.98 -6.23 -1.94
N THR A 536 36.74 -6.21 -0.63
CA THR A 536 36.26 -7.34 0.14
C THR A 536 35.06 -6.86 0.91
N ILE A 537 33.92 -7.56 0.79
CA ILE A 537 32.78 -7.33 1.67
C ILE A 537 33.12 -7.94 3.02
N SER A 538 32.99 -7.14 4.07
CA SER A 538 33.15 -7.52 5.46
C SER A 538 31.90 -7.17 6.25
N VAL A 539 31.68 -7.85 7.38
CA VAL A 539 30.55 -7.62 8.29
C VAL A 539 31.07 -7.31 9.69
N SER A 540 30.39 -6.43 10.40
CA SER A 540 30.55 -6.20 11.83
C SER A 540 29.17 -6.20 12.50
N SER A 541 29.11 -6.43 13.81
CA SER A 541 27.88 -6.43 14.57
C SER A 541 27.91 -5.43 15.74
N SER A 542 26.74 -4.93 16.12
CA SER A 542 26.54 -3.99 17.23
C SER A 542 25.20 -4.21 17.90
N ALA A 543 25.15 -4.13 19.23
CA ALA A 543 23.89 -4.19 19.98
C ALA A 543 23.21 -2.81 20.09
N ASP A 544 23.96 -1.71 19.95
CA ASP A 544 23.54 -0.36 20.37
C ASP A 544 23.82 0.74 19.33
N LEU A 545 24.28 0.35 18.13
CA LEU A 545 24.74 1.21 17.02
C LEU A 545 25.98 2.07 17.32
N ARG A 546 26.53 2.01 18.54
CA ARG A 546 27.64 2.85 19.02
C ARG A 546 28.93 2.06 19.14
N THR A 547 28.83 0.85 19.68
CA THR A 547 29.96 -0.05 19.88
C THR A 547 29.88 -1.18 18.87
N TRP A 548 30.90 -1.30 18.02
CA TRP A 548 30.96 -2.26 16.93
C TRP A 548 32.08 -3.28 17.17
N GLU A 549 31.79 -4.54 16.89
CA GLU A 549 32.80 -5.61 16.87
C GLU A 549 33.78 -5.40 15.69
N PRO A 550 34.98 -6.01 15.72
CA PRO A 550 35.90 -5.97 14.59
C PRO A 550 35.25 -6.49 13.28
N LEU A 551 35.66 -5.95 12.14
CA LEU A 551 35.16 -6.39 10.83
C LEU A 551 35.69 -7.77 10.47
N GLU A 552 34.79 -8.66 10.07
CA GLU A 552 35.09 -10.00 9.59
C GLU A 552 34.89 -10.09 8.08
N ALA A 553 35.93 -10.49 7.34
CA ALA A 553 35.89 -10.60 5.89
C ALA A 553 34.97 -11.76 5.44
N GLN A 554 34.09 -11.48 4.47
CA GLN A 554 33.08 -12.44 3.97
C GLN A 554 33.36 -12.87 2.52
N ILE A 555 33.30 -11.93 1.57
CA ILE A 555 33.42 -12.24 0.13
C ILE A 555 34.47 -11.32 -0.50
N VAL A 556 35.51 -11.91 -1.08
CA VAL A 556 36.59 -11.21 -1.78
C VAL A 556 36.21 -10.89 -3.23
N ASN A 557 36.74 -9.79 -3.77
CA ASN A 557 36.54 -9.32 -5.14
C ASN A 557 35.07 -9.02 -5.51
N VAL A 558 34.27 -8.64 -4.52
CA VAL A 558 32.86 -8.29 -4.68
C VAL A 558 32.58 -6.95 -3.99
N THR A 559 31.60 -6.19 -4.48
CA THR A 559 31.19 -4.89 -3.93
C THR A 559 29.68 -4.77 -3.81
N ASN A 560 29.24 -3.65 -3.24
CA ASN A 560 27.84 -3.24 -3.14
C ASN A 560 26.98 -4.18 -2.28
N PRO A 561 27.34 -4.36 -0.99
CA PRO A 561 26.63 -5.28 -0.12
C PRO A 561 25.20 -4.82 0.15
N ALA A 562 24.25 -5.71 -0.08
CA ALA A 562 22.83 -5.56 0.23
C ALA A 562 22.32 -6.81 0.97
N PRO A 563 22.64 -6.93 2.27
CA PRO A 563 22.20 -8.04 3.11
C PRO A 563 20.68 -7.97 3.38
N TRP A 564 20.06 -9.14 3.52
CA TRP A 564 18.71 -9.28 4.06
C TRP A 564 18.56 -10.58 4.86
N PRO A 565 18.07 -10.55 6.12
CA PRO A 565 17.83 -11.76 6.89
C PRO A 565 16.66 -12.58 6.30
N LEU A 566 16.81 -13.90 6.24
CA LEU A 566 15.71 -14.83 5.89
C LEU A 566 14.78 -15.12 7.07
N TRP A 567 14.98 -14.45 8.19
CA TRP A 567 14.19 -14.58 9.40
C TRP A 567 12.73 -14.22 9.13
N SER A 568 11.82 -15.00 9.71
CA SER A 568 10.41 -14.63 9.87
C SER A 568 9.89 -15.12 11.22
N ARG A 569 8.71 -14.64 11.66
CA ARG A 569 8.08 -15.16 12.90
C ARG A 569 7.86 -16.67 12.85
N GLN A 570 7.61 -17.23 11.67
CA GLN A 570 7.37 -18.66 11.43
C GLN A 570 8.68 -19.46 11.32
N ASN A 571 9.76 -18.81 10.89
CA ASN A 571 11.06 -19.43 10.66
C ASN A 571 12.17 -18.52 11.19
N GLN A 572 12.52 -18.70 12.47
CA GLN A 572 13.49 -17.88 13.20
C GLN A 572 14.94 -18.23 12.85
N THR A 573 15.24 -18.32 11.55
CA THR A 573 16.56 -18.68 11.04
C THR A 573 17.55 -17.53 11.17
N HIS A 574 18.82 -17.86 11.39
CA HIS A 574 19.94 -16.92 11.30
C HIS A 574 20.40 -16.69 9.85
N ALA A 575 19.83 -17.44 8.89
CA ALA A 575 20.28 -17.41 7.52
C ALA A 575 20.14 -16.02 6.88
N MET A 576 21.13 -15.67 6.05
CA MET A 576 21.24 -14.37 5.41
C MET A 576 21.27 -14.53 3.89
N LEU A 577 20.57 -13.64 3.20
CA LEU A 577 20.86 -13.29 1.82
C LEU A 577 21.84 -12.13 1.78
N LEU A 578 22.72 -12.12 0.78
CA LEU A 578 23.60 -11.00 0.48
C LEU A 578 23.59 -10.78 -1.03
N ALA A 579 22.78 -9.80 -1.47
CA ALA A 579 22.85 -9.31 -2.83
C ALA A 579 24.09 -8.41 -2.98
N VAL A 580 24.73 -8.50 -4.14
CA VAL A 580 25.98 -7.79 -4.45
C VAL A 580 25.97 -7.21 -5.86
N GLU A 581 27.08 -6.62 -6.31
CA GLU A 581 27.26 -6.18 -7.70
C GLU A 581 26.72 -7.19 -8.73
N LYS A 582 26.10 -6.68 -9.81
CA LYS A 582 25.34 -7.46 -10.81
C LYS A 582 24.09 -8.17 -10.25
N ASN A 583 23.67 -7.81 -9.05
CA ASN A 583 22.53 -8.38 -8.32
C ASN A 583 22.65 -9.88 -8.05
N ASN A 584 23.88 -10.41 -8.06
CA ASN A 584 24.13 -11.78 -7.65
C ASN A 584 23.74 -11.95 -6.17
N ILE A 585 23.05 -13.04 -5.84
CA ILE A 585 22.56 -13.29 -4.48
C ILE A 585 23.33 -14.47 -3.90
N TYR A 586 24.04 -14.19 -2.82
CA TYR A 586 24.73 -15.18 -2.00
C TYR A 586 23.89 -15.55 -0.79
N THR A 587 24.02 -16.78 -0.32
CA THR A 587 23.34 -17.26 0.90
C THR A 587 24.35 -17.75 1.93
N ALA A 588 24.04 -17.54 3.20
CA ALA A 588 24.80 -18.08 4.33
C ALA A 588 23.85 -18.56 5.44
N GLN A 589 24.31 -19.50 6.27
CA GLN A 589 23.52 -20.02 7.40
C GLN A 589 23.43 -19.04 8.59
N ASN A 590 24.36 -18.09 8.65
CA ASN A 590 24.39 -16.97 9.59
C ASN A 590 25.16 -15.80 8.96
N TYR A 591 25.15 -14.63 9.60
CA TYR A 591 25.82 -13.43 9.08
C TYR A 591 27.35 -13.54 9.00
N GLY A 592 27.97 -14.42 9.78
CA GLY A 592 29.41 -14.67 9.78
C GLY A 592 29.88 -15.55 8.61
N GLY A 593 28.96 -16.03 7.77
CA GLY A 593 29.28 -16.85 6.60
C GLY A 593 29.44 -18.35 6.90
N PRO A 594 30.00 -19.13 5.97
CA PRO A 594 30.45 -18.71 4.63
C PRO A 594 29.27 -18.41 3.69
N TYR A 595 29.50 -17.50 2.75
CA TYR A 595 28.53 -17.11 1.71
C TYR A 595 28.77 -17.85 0.40
N ASN A 596 27.72 -18.46 -0.16
CA ASN A 596 27.77 -19.17 -1.44
C ASN A 596 26.86 -18.51 -2.47
N LEU A 597 27.37 -18.28 -3.69
CA LEU A 597 26.57 -17.78 -4.81
C LEU A 597 25.44 -18.76 -5.10
N THR A 598 24.20 -18.30 -5.00
CA THR A 598 23.02 -19.18 -5.11
C THR A 598 22.11 -18.79 -6.27
N VAL A 599 21.99 -17.48 -6.55
CA VAL A 599 21.11 -16.98 -7.62
C VAL A 599 21.84 -15.93 -8.43
N GLU A 600 21.71 -16.06 -9.74
CA GLU A 600 22.12 -15.06 -10.71
C GLU A 600 20.86 -14.62 -11.49
N PRO A 601 20.29 -13.45 -11.20
CA PRO A 601 19.07 -12.98 -11.88
C PRO A 601 19.19 -12.77 -13.40
N HIS A 602 20.41 -12.83 -13.95
CA HIS A 602 20.79 -12.87 -15.39
C HIS A 602 20.17 -11.82 -16.34
N ASN A 603 19.56 -10.73 -15.85
CA ASN A 603 18.89 -9.71 -16.67
C ASN A 603 19.27 -8.27 -16.27
N THR A 604 20.51 -8.03 -15.83
CA THR A 604 20.88 -6.76 -15.18
C THR A 604 22.25 -6.24 -15.63
N ASP A 605 22.54 -6.33 -16.93
CA ASP A 605 23.72 -5.69 -17.51
C ASP A 605 23.69 -4.19 -17.20
N ARG A 606 24.75 -3.69 -16.54
CA ARG A 606 24.92 -2.26 -16.15
C ARG A 606 24.05 -1.77 -14.99
N SER A 607 23.51 -2.68 -14.19
CA SER A 607 23.01 -2.33 -12.87
C SER A 607 24.11 -2.48 -11.81
N GLU A 608 24.12 -1.61 -10.84
CA GLU A 608 24.95 -1.69 -9.64
C GLU A 608 24.14 -1.25 -8.41
N ASP A 609 24.79 -1.26 -7.24
CA ASP A 609 24.18 -0.79 -5.99
C ASP A 609 22.80 -1.39 -5.69
N PRO A 610 22.68 -2.73 -5.55
CA PRO A 610 21.41 -3.32 -5.13
C PRO A 610 21.00 -2.83 -3.74
N PHE A 611 19.70 -2.77 -3.54
CA PHE A 611 19.05 -2.75 -2.25
C PHE A 611 17.96 -3.82 -2.27
N LEU A 612 18.23 -4.94 -1.60
CA LEU A 612 17.38 -6.12 -1.54
C LEU A 612 16.42 -6.00 -0.35
N TRP A 613 15.14 -6.32 -0.55
CA TRP A 613 14.18 -6.46 0.55
C TRP A 613 13.07 -7.46 0.22
N GLN A 614 12.32 -7.85 1.26
CA GLN A 614 11.07 -8.59 1.13
C GLN A 614 9.89 -7.69 1.55
N ASP A 615 8.84 -7.63 0.73
CA ASP A 615 7.60 -6.93 1.08
C ASP A 615 6.77 -7.74 2.09
N LYS A 616 5.78 -7.10 2.72
CA LYS A 616 4.88 -7.77 3.68
C LYS A 616 4.08 -8.96 3.12
N ARG A 617 4.00 -9.08 1.79
CA ARG A 617 3.30 -10.18 1.09
C ARG A 617 4.24 -11.34 0.78
N GLY A 618 5.51 -11.26 1.20
CA GLY A 618 6.54 -12.27 0.96
C GLY A 618 7.24 -12.16 -0.40
N ASN A 619 6.95 -11.15 -1.21
CA ASN A 619 7.63 -10.95 -2.50
C ASN A 619 8.98 -10.29 -2.29
N TRP A 620 9.94 -10.64 -3.15
CA TRP A 620 11.30 -10.14 -3.11
C TRP A 620 11.51 -9.05 -4.14
N HIS A 621 12.30 -8.05 -3.75
CA HIS A 621 12.52 -6.86 -4.54
C HIS A 621 14.00 -6.45 -4.49
N VAL A 622 14.52 -5.93 -5.60
CA VAL A 622 15.82 -5.24 -5.65
C VAL A 622 15.62 -3.88 -6.30
N LEU A 623 15.93 -2.81 -5.57
CA LEU A 623 16.06 -1.46 -6.11
C LEU A 623 17.52 -1.29 -6.48
N VAL A 624 17.80 -0.86 -7.72
CA VAL A 624 19.17 -0.81 -8.23
C VAL A 624 19.46 0.55 -8.83
N HIS A 625 20.71 0.96 -8.77
CA HIS A 625 21.21 1.97 -9.70
C HIS A 625 21.36 1.33 -11.07
N TYR A 626 20.73 1.90 -12.10
CA TYR A 626 20.78 1.37 -13.46
C TYR A 626 21.15 2.45 -14.47
N LEU A 627 22.31 2.29 -15.10
CA LEU A 627 22.86 3.25 -16.05
C LEU A 627 22.28 3.05 -17.46
N ILE A 628 21.02 3.42 -17.64
CA ILE A 628 20.29 3.24 -18.91
C ILE A 628 20.92 4.04 -20.04
N ASP A 629 21.33 5.27 -19.75
CA ASP A 629 21.78 6.23 -20.77
C ASP A 629 23.28 6.11 -21.12
N ILE A 630 24.00 5.15 -20.55
CA ILE A 630 25.46 5.04 -20.74
C ILE A 630 25.86 4.78 -22.19
N ASP A 631 25.05 4.06 -22.97
CA ASP A 631 25.28 3.86 -24.41
C ASP A 631 25.18 5.15 -25.22
N LEU A 632 24.46 6.14 -24.68
CA LEU A 632 24.34 7.47 -25.29
C LEU A 632 25.50 8.38 -24.86
N GLY A 633 26.47 7.87 -24.09
CA GLY A 633 27.56 8.64 -23.50
C GLY A 633 27.11 9.52 -22.34
N LEU A 634 25.91 9.30 -21.80
CA LEU A 634 25.33 10.09 -20.71
C LEU A 634 25.33 9.30 -19.40
N LYS A 635 25.44 10.00 -18.27
CA LYS A 635 25.33 9.41 -16.91
C LYS A 635 23.94 9.53 -16.29
N GLY A 636 22.97 9.97 -17.09
CA GLY A 636 21.58 10.25 -16.72
C GLY A 636 20.86 10.95 -17.88
N PRO A 637 19.59 11.36 -17.70
CA PRO A 637 18.89 11.44 -16.42
C PRO A 637 18.26 10.11 -15.95
N ARG A 638 18.20 9.09 -16.81
CA ARG A 638 17.51 7.83 -16.50
C ARG A 638 18.43 6.93 -15.68
N VAL A 639 18.28 6.99 -14.36
CA VAL A 639 19.09 6.24 -13.40
C VAL A 639 18.22 5.61 -12.33
N GLY A 640 18.12 4.29 -12.32
CA GLY A 640 17.35 3.58 -11.30
C GLY A 640 16.32 2.62 -11.89
N ALA A 641 16.34 1.39 -11.41
CA ALA A 641 15.40 0.36 -11.85
C ALA A 641 14.98 -0.53 -10.67
N HIS A 642 13.99 -1.36 -10.93
CA HIS A 642 13.42 -2.27 -9.95
C HIS A 642 13.36 -3.69 -10.53
N ALA A 643 13.80 -4.67 -9.74
CA ALA A 643 13.61 -6.08 -10.00
C ALA A 643 12.71 -6.69 -8.93
N TYR A 644 11.92 -7.70 -9.29
CA TYR A 644 11.06 -8.39 -8.34
C TYR A 644 10.90 -9.88 -8.64
N ALA A 645 10.62 -10.66 -7.61
CA ALA A 645 10.36 -12.09 -7.67
C ALA A 645 9.35 -12.51 -6.60
N ARG A 646 8.62 -13.60 -6.83
CA ARG A 646 7.73 -14.19 -5.81
C ARG A 646 8.50 -15.00 -4.77
N ASP A 647 9.65 -15.53 -5.16
CA ASP A 647 10.59 -16.26 -4.32
C ASP A 647 12.00 -15.75 -4.61
N TRP A 648 12.90 -15.72 -3.61
CA TRP A 648 14.22 -15.10 -3.78
C TRP A 648 15.11 -15.91 -4.73
N GLN A 649 14.85 -17.21 -4.89
CA GLN A 649 15.47 -18.07 -5.90
C GLN A 649 15.02 -17.72 -7.33
N GLY A 650 13.94 -16.94 -7.48
CA GLY A 650 13.40 -16.51 -8.75
C GLY A 650 12.11 -17.26 -9.17
N PRO A 651 11.68 -17.10 -10.44
CA PRO A 651 12.32 -16.28 -11.47
C PRO A 651 12.25 -14.77 -11.13
N TRP A 652 13.34 -14.07 -11.42
CA TRP A 652 13.44 -12.62 -11.26
C TRP A 652 12.97 -11.89 -12.51
N THR A 653 12.10 -10.92 -12.33
CA THR A 653 11.63 -10.01 -13.38
C THR A 653 12.32 -8.66 -13.19
N PHE A 654 13.09 -8.23 -14.18
CA PHE A 654 13.72 -6.92 -14.21
C PHE A 654 12.85 -5.94 -15.00
N ASN A 655 12.45 -4.84 -14.36
CA ASN A 655 11.70 -3.79 -15.03
C ASN A 655 12.66 -2.80 -15.70
N ASN A 656 12.89 -2.99 -17.00
CA ASN A 656 13.65 -2.06 -17.85
C ASN A 656 12.77 -1.04 -18.59
N LYS A 657 11.45 -1.08 -18.37
CA LYS A 657 10.47 -0.25 -19.09
C LYS A 657 10.15 1.05 -18.34
N THR A 658 10.34 1.05 -17.02
CA THR A 658 10.05 2.20 -16.16
C THR A 658 11.20 2.43 -15.19
N LEU A 659 11.41 3.70 -14.84
CA LEU A 659 12.42 4.08 -13.86
C LEU A 659 11.86 3.93 -12.47
N ALA A 660 12.71 3.58 -11.51
CA ALA A 660 12.37 3.70 -10.10
C ALA A 660 12.60 5.14 -9.58
N TYR A 661 13.60 5.83 -10.13
CA TYR A 661 13.91 7.24 -9.87
C TYR A 661 14.77 7.78 -11.03
N ASN A 662 15.08 9.08 -11.04
CA ASN A 662 15.94 9.70 -12.05
C ASN A 662 16.92 10.70 -11.40
N THR A 663 17.84 11.31 -12.16
CA THR A 663 18.85 12.24 -11.58
C THR A 663 18.31 13.60 -11.17
N THR A 664 17.06 13.93 -11.51
CA THR A 664 16.42 15.20 -11.16
C THR A 664 15.74 15.09 -9.81
N VAL A 665 15.92 16.11 -8.98
CA VAL A 665 15.32 16.21 -7.65
C VAL A 665 14.68 17.58 -7.52
N ASP A 666 13.38 17.59 -7.25
CA ASP A 666 12.65 18.79 -6.87
C ASP A 666 12.81 19.05 -5.37
N PHE A 667 12.83 20.32 -4.99
CA PHE A 667 13.04 20.79 -3.62
C PHE A 667 11.84 21.57 -3.12
N THR A 668 11.64 21.56 -1.79
CA THR A 668 10.54 22.27 -1.13
C THR A 668 10.59 23.80 -1.31
N ASP A 669 11.75 24.36 -1.70
CA ASP A 669 11.92 25.78 -2.04
C ASP A 669 11.53 26.11 -3.51
N GLY A 670 10.97 25.15 -4.24
CA GLY A 670 10.52 25.27 -5.62
C GLY A 670 11.63 25.12 -6.66
N ARG A 671 12.88 24.83 -6.24
CA ARG A 671 13.99 24.56 -7.17
C ARG A 671 14.00 23.10 -7.60
N SER A 672 14.62 22.85 -8.76
CA SER A 672 14.90 21.51 -9.25
C SER A 672 16.38 21.41 -9.62
N ILE A 673 17.06 20.34 -9.21
CA ILE A 673 18.47 20.09 -9.53
C ILE A 673 18.58 18.76 -10.26
N THR A 674 19.15 18.79 -11.47
CA THR A 674 19.59 17.58 -12.18
C THR A 674 21.02 17.27 -11.80
N TYR A 675 21.24 16.16 -11.12
CA TYR A 675 22.56 15.74 -10.67
C TYR A 675 23.39 15.08 -11.77
N TYR A 676 24.71 15.21 -11.67
CA TYR A 676 25.67 14.48 -12.49
C TYR A 676 25.71 12.99 -12.14
N ARG A 677 25.51 12.68 -10.85
CA ARG A 677 25.35 11.31 -10.33
C ARG A 677 24.30 11.27 -9.24
N ARG A 678 23.49 10.22 -9.26
CA ARG A 678 22.55 9.85 -8.19
C ARG A 678 22.55 8.33 -8.03
N GLU A 679 23.32 7.84 -7.08
CA GLU A 679 23.67 6.42 -6.94
C GLU A 679 23.30 5.90 -5.53
N ARG A 680 23.61 4.62 -5.25
CA ARG A 680 23.43 4.00 -3.93
C ARG A 680 22.01 4.10 -3.35
N PRO A 681 20.96 3.71 -4.11
CA PRO A 681 19.60 3.82 -3.63
C PRO A 681 19.38 2.90 -2.43
N LYS A 682 18.89 3.45 -1.32
CA LYS A 682 18.41 2.67 -0.17
C LYS A 682 17.08 3.22 0.30
N LEU A 683 16.19 2.35 0.74
CA LEU A 683 14.90 2.74 1.26
C LEU A 683 14.94 2.71 2.79
N TYR A 684 14.37 3.73 3.40
CA TYR A 684 13.92 3.65 4.79
C TYR A 684 12.45 3.27 4.79
N PHE A 685 12.10 2.25 5.55
CA PHE A 685 10.74 1.74 5.65
C PHE A 685 10.05 2.25 6.91
N SER A 686 8.73 2.25 6.86
CA SER A 686 7.90 2.41 8.05
C SER A 686 8.25 1.36 9.11
N ASP A 687 8.16 1.75 10.38
CA ASP A 687 8.43 0.86 11.52
C ASP A 687 7.19 0.04 11.93
N ASP A 688 6.21 0.00 11.03
CA ASP A 688 4.84 -0.37 11.33
C ASP A 688 4.48 -1.83 10.98
N GLY A 689 5.46 -2.55 10.42
CA GLY A 689 5.34 -3.90 9.90
C GLY A 689 4.86 -3.98 8.45
N SER A 690 4.37 -2.87 7.87
CA SER A 690 3.93 -2.84 6.48
C SER A 690 5.07 -2.83 5.47
N VAL A 691 6.29 -2.49 5.92
CA VAL A 691 7.48 -2.33 5.07
C VAL A 691 7.21 -1.31 3.96
N THR A 692 6.48 -0.24 4.29
CA THR A 692 6.14 0.83 3.35
C THR A 692 7.36 1.71 3.14
N PRO A 693 7.85 1.92 1.90
CA PRO A 693 8.97 2.83 1.65
C PRO A 693 8.57 4.27 1.98
N LEU A 694 9.32 4.93 2.88
CA LEU A 694 9.05 6.31 3.31
C LEU A 694 10.09 7.29 2.79
N TYR A 695 11.36 6.88 2.69
CA TYR A 695 12.42 7.76 2.19
C TYR A 695 13.35 7.02 1.25
N LEU A 696 13.75 7.68 0.17
CA LEU A 696 14.82 7.26 -0.71
C LEU A 696 16.10 8.00 -0.31
N VAL A 697 17.13 7.24 0.04
CA VAL A 697 18.48 7.74 0.33
C VAL A 697 19.36 7.51 -0.89
N ASN A 698 20.08 8.54 -1.33
CA ASN A 698 21.05 8.45 -2.43
C ASN A 698 22.34 9.20 -2.10
N GLY A 699 23.44 8.79 -2.72
CA GLY A 699 24.61 9.67 -2.90
C GLY A 699 24.40 10.53 -4.14
N VAL A 700 24.59 11.85 -4.03
CA VAL A 700 24.43 12.78 -5.15
C VAL A 700 25.67 13.65 -5.36
N GLN A 701 25.95 13.95 -6.63
CA GLN A 701 27.02 14.85 -7.06
C GLN A 701 26.49 15.82 -8.12
N GLU A 702 26.70 17.11 -7.92
CA GLU A 702 26.32 18.16 -8.88
C GLU A 702 27.33 18.27 -10.02
N PHE A 703 26.90 18.81 -11.16
CA PHE A 703 27.78 19.08 -12.28
C PHE A 703 28.88 20.07 -11.91
N ASN A 704 30.11 19.79 -12.34
CA ASN A 704 31.29 20.64 -12.12
C ASN A 704 31.68 20.88 -10.65
N VAL A 705 31.11 20.11 -9.71
CA VAL A 705 31.44 20.17 -8.29
C VAL A 705 32.13 18.88 -7.87
N SER A 706 33.28 19.00 -7.19
CA SER A 706 34.03 17.83 -6.71
C SER A 706 33.38 17.17 -5.49
N GLY A 707 32.63 17.95 -4.71
CA GLY A 707 31.92 17.50 -3.52
C GLY A 707 30.73 16.61 -3.85
N SER A 708 30.38 15.76 -2.91
CA SER A 708 29.18 14.93 -2.96
C SER A 708 28.54 14.84 -1.59
N TYR A 709 27.25 14.51 -1.56
CA TYR A 709 26.47 14.48 -0.32
C TYR A 709 25.41 13.40 -0.35
N THR A 710 24.87 13.10 0.83
CA THR A 710 23.80 12.14 1.02
C THR A 710 22.48 12.88 1.00
N LEU A 711 21.70 12.65 -0.04
CA LEU A 711 20.36 13.18 -0.18
C LEU A 711 19.35 12.19 0.41
N ILE A 712 18.35 12.72 1.11
CA ILE A 712 17.20 11.96 1.60
C ILE A 712 15.95 12.62 1.01
N GLN A 713 15.19 11.86 0.24
CA GLN A 713 13.98 12.34 -0.43
C GLN A 713 12.75 11.57 0.07
N PRO A 714 11.66 12.25 0.49
CA PRO A 714 10.44 11.57 0.92
C PRO A 714 9.74 10.83 -0.23
N ILE A 715 9.09 9.71 0.09
CA ILE A 715 8.26 8.90 -0.81
C ILE A 715 6.83 8.92 -0.28
N GLY A 716 5.86 9.26 -1.13
CA GLY A 716 4.44 9.28 -0.77
C GLY A 716 4.08 10.33 0.28
N ARG A 717 2.79 10.35 0.65
CA ARG A 717 2.32 11.13 1.81
C ARG A 717 2.69 10.48 3.15
N GLY A 718 2.93 9.17 3.16
CA GLY A 718 3.26 8.40 4.36
C GLY A 718 4.51 8.91 5.09
N ALA A 719 5.50 9.45 4.37
CA ALA A 719 6.67 10.07 4.99
C ALA A 719 6.30 11.26 5.90
N GLN A 720 5.38 12.11 5.45
CA GLN A 720 4.91 13.25 6.24
C GLN A 720 4.10 12.80 7.46
N GLU A 721 3.27 11.78 7.29
CA GLU A 721 2.48 11.19 8.37
C GLU A 721 3.38 10.55 9.43
N TYR A 722 4.45 9.86 8.99
CA TYR A 722 5.46 9.27 9.85
C TYR A 722 6.21 10.33 10.68
N GLU A 723 6.68 11.41 10.05
CA GLU A 723 7.33 12.53 10.77
C GLU A 723 6.39 13.22 11.76
N LYS A 724 5.12 13.43 11.41
CA LYS A 724 4.09 13.98 12.32
C LYS A 724 3.84 13.06 13.51
N LYS A 725 3.74 11.75 13.29
CA LYS A 725 3.55 10.75 14.36
C LYS A 725 4.68 10.80 15.40
N LEU A 726 5.89 11.15 14.97
CA LEU A 726 7.07 11.31 15.83
C LEU A 726 7.26 12.72 16.39
N GLY A 727 6.40 13.69 16.00
CA GLY A 727 6.42 15.05 16.52
C GLY A 727 7.45 15.99 15.90
N PHE A 728 7.96 15.70 14.69
CA PHE A 728 8.92 16.58 14.00
C PHE A 728 8.28 17.67 13.13
N LEU A 729 7.03 17.45 12.69
CA LEU A 729 6.28 18.33 11.77
C LEU A 729 5.02 18.92 12.40
#